data_AF-A0AAF0ZSR1-F1
#
_entry.id   AF-A0AAF0ZSR1-F1
#
_cell.length_a   1.000
_cell.length_b   1.000
_cell.length_c   1.000
_cell.angle_alpha   90.00
_cell.angle_beta   90.00
_cell.angle_gamma   90.00
#
_symmetry.space_group_name_H-M   'P 1'
#
loop_
_entity.id
_entity.type
_entity.pdbx_description
1 polymer ?
#
loop_
_entity_poly.entity_id
_entity_poly.type
_entity_poly.pdbx_seq_one_letter_code
_entity_poly.pdbx_strand_id
1 'polypeptide(L)'
;MLHRGCEWGTRNGFSSLFAQKKNVLNPYFWQMIREIIRFKQDVIRVLLFLSFVALWSPPIAHCKMAITYRQGCTIDCIDGATDVYDGCIIAVRATDSLRMLGKEATFDETRILGAFQYVYSDVFLHHDKTFLPRNTTTWCACNFPGTTNNRGCVTYWLNIIQLEVFSLNLSTRLNLRNLGDSKLPYLVTLDPPHTPEHTLLKWTTSHPVPSVAASKASCELYQIQGNRGIWFFGAYQGYGFHEDGLKVGVAAADGMLKRNCCILDNPKHMVPTWPETGARLLVARFLKSFIQTGCIILLEGGGKIFTFQGTEKKCSLKVSLRVHNTICLGLSRIQQFLLSLTNLLQVATRANLGIADVFIHGDISFVNKNEGLLNLFMIYVANRDLKASVKRGWWTPLLDLPSAKYFIGHVSNRNTLTQARRNISRHYDLSNELFSLFLDETMAYSCASFKSEDEDLKDAQLRNLSVLIKKAKISKKHHILEIGFGWGSFAVEVFKQTGCKYTGITLSEQQLEYAQLKVEQAGLQDRITLLLCDYRQMPNKDKYDKIISIGMIEHVGHDYIEEFFTCCESALAEDGLLVLQFFSIPDERYDSHRQSTDFMRDYIFPGGCLPALSRIISGMAAASKLCVVHVEEIGIHYYQTLRCWRNNFLKNKRQIRALGFDDKFIRTWEYYFDYCAAGFKTHTFGDYQIVFSRPGNVATFGDPYNVTVSTVY
;
A
#
# COMPACT_ATOMS: atom_id res chain seq x y z
N MET A 1 -1.53 -47.00 6.58
CA MET A 1 -0.23 -46.31 6.67
C MET A 1 0.71 -46.93 5.64
N LEU A 2 1.53 -46.10 4.98
CA LEU A 2 2.61 -46.43 4.02
C LEU A 2 2.19 -46.95 2.63
N HIS A 3 1.85 -46.03 1.72
CA HIS A 3 2.15 -46.07 0.28
C HIS A 3 1.51 -44.86 -0.41
N ARG A 4 2.19 -43.71 -0.42
CA ARG A 4 1.88 -42.58 -1.31
C ARG A 4 3.18 -41.91 -1.74
N GLY A 5 3.87 -42.54 -2.69
CA GLY A 5 4.88 -41.86 -3.49
C GLY A 5 4.18 -40.91 -4.45
N CYS A 6 4.60 -39.65 -4.50
CA CYS A 6 4.13 -38.72 -5.53
C CYS A 6 4.82 -39.08 -6.86
N GLU A 7 4.05 -39.57 -7.83
CA GLU A 7 4.51 -39.82 -9.19
C GLU A 7 4.58 -38.49 -9.98
N TRP A 8 5.69 -38.29 -10.69
CA TRP A 8 5.84 -37.22 -11.68
C TRP A 8 5.75 -37.86 -13.07
N GLY A 9 5.01 -37.25 -13.99
CA GLY A 9 4.87 -37.74 -15.36
C GLY A 9 5.18 -36.65 -16.36
N THR A 10 6.03 -36.95 -17.35
CA THR A 10 6.15 -36.17 -18.58
C THR A 10 6.16 -37.07 -19.80
N ARG A 11 5.08 -37.03 -20.59
CA ARG A 11 5.15 -37.18 -22.05
C ARG A 11 3.96 -36.47 -22.72
N ASN A 12 4.30 -35.47 -23.52
CA ASN A 12 3.53 -34.78 -24.55
C ASN A 12 2.27 -33.98 -24.14
N GLY A 13 2.46 -32.65 -24.02
CA GLY A 13 1.42 -31.64 -24.26
C GLY A 13 0.46 -31.32 -23.10
N PHE A 14 -0.09 -30.10 -23.12
CA PHE A 14 -1.09 -29.59 -22.17
C PHE A 14 -2.33 -30.48 -22.02
N SER A 15 -2.61 -31.35 -22.99
CA SER A 15 -3.71 -32.32 -22.96
C SER A 15 -3.55 -33.41 -21.88
N SER A 16 -2.33 -33.79 -21.52
CA SER A 16 -2.07 -34.78 -20.45
C SER A 16 -2.30 -34.21 -19.04
N LEU A 17 -2.09 -32.91 -18.84
CA LEU A 17 -2.26 -32.21 -17.56
C LEU A 17 -3.72 -32.12 -17.09
N PHE A 18 -4.68 -32.20 -18.03
CA PHE A 18 -6.11 -32.06 -17.74
C PHE A 18 -6.92 -33.35 -17.96
N ALA A 19 -6.25 -34.49 -18.13
CA ALA A 19 -6.91 -35.78 -18.35
C ALA A 19 -7.80 -36.23 -17.15
N GLN A 20 -7.57 -35.69 -15.95
CA GLN A 20 -8.43 -35.90 -14.79
C GLN A 20 -9.04 -34.58 -14.31
N LYS A 21 -10.37 -34.41 -14.52
CA LYS A 21 -11.14 -33.22 -14.12
C LYS A 21 -11.02 -32.85 -12.63
N LYS A 22 -10.63 -33.79 -11.76
CA LYS A 22 -10.42 -33.55 -10.31
C LYS A 22 -9.18 -32.72 -9.98
N ASN A 23 -8.20 -32.60 -10.88
CA ASN A 23 -6.97 -31.86 -10.64
C ASN A 23 -7.17 -30.33 -10.61
N VAL A 24 -8.21 -29.82 -11.27
CA VAL A 24 -8.54 -28.38 -11.30
C VAL A 24 -8.94 -27.86 -9.92
N LEU A 25 -9.48 -28.72 -9.06
CA LEU A 25 -9.96 -28.37 -7.71
C LEU A 25 -8.95 -28.72 -6.60
N ASN A 26 -7.79 -29.29 -6.94
CA ASN A 26 -6.79 -29.69 -5.96
C ASN A 26 -5.74 -28.57 -5.77
N PRO A 27 -5.68 -27.91 -4.60
CA PRO A 27 -4.72 -26.82 -4.36
C PRO A 27 -3.25 -27.26 -4.46
N TYR A 28 -2.94 -28.52 -4.16
CA TYR A 28 -1.59 -29.06 -4.29
C TYR A 28 -1.15 -29.23 -5.75
N PHE A 29 -2.08 -29.45 -6.69
CA PHE A 29 -1.81 -29.51 -8.12
C PHE A 29 -1.43 -28.14 -8.68
N TRP A 30 -2.11 -27.08 -8.24
CA TRP A 30 -1.76 -25.70 -8.61
C TRP A 30 -0.44 -25.25 -8.01
N GLN A 31 -0.12 -25.70 -6.80
CA GLN A 31 1.19 -25.47 -6.19
C GLN A 31 2.30 -26.20 -6.96
N MET A 32 2.06 -27.43 -7.42
CA MET A 32 2.98 -28.17 -8.29
C MET A 32 3.18 -27.50 -9.66
N ILE A 33 2.10 -27.04 -10.33
CA ILE A 33 2.20 -26.26 -11.58
C ILE A 33 3.05 -25.00 -11.37
N ARG A 34 2.86 -24.32 -10.24
CA ARG A 34 3.61 -23.12 -9.87
C ARG A 34 5.11 -23.41 -9.72
N GLU A 35 5.47 -24.52 -9.07
CA GLU A 35 6.87 -24.95 -8.93
C GLU A 35 7.48 -25.44 -10.26
N ILE A 36 6.71 -26.11 -11.14
CA ILE A 36 7.16 -26.51 -12.48
C ILE A 36 7.43 -25.27 -13.38
N ILE A 37 6.55 -24.27 -13.33
CA ILE A 37 6.72 -23.02 -14.10
C ILE A 37 7.92 -22.23 -13.57
N ARG A 38 8.11 -22.22 -12.24
CA ARG A 38 9.28 -21.62 -11.58
C ARG A 38 10.57 -22.30 -12.03
N PHE A 39 10.62 -23.64 -11.97
CA PHE A 39 11.76 -24.44 -12.43
C PHE A 39 12.06 -24.24 -13.93
N LYS A 40 11.04 -24.21 -14.79
CA LYS A 40 11.20 -23.97 -16.24
C LYS A 40 11.75 -22.57 -16.55
N GLN A 41 11.35 -21.54 -15.82
CA GLN A 41 11.86 -20.17 -16.00
C GLN A 41 13.30 -20.01 -15.52
N ASP A 42 13.68 -20.74 -14.46
CA ASP A 42 15.04 -20.75 -13.93
C ASP A 42 15.99 -21.55 -14.85
N VAL A 43 15.53 -22.69 -15.40
CA VAL A 43 16.29 -23.48 -16.39
C VAL A 43 16.53 -22.70 -17.69
N ILE A 44 15.54 -21.99 -18.24
CA ILE A 44 15.73 -21.19 -19.47
C ILE A 44 16.72 -20.03 -19.26
N ARG A 45 16.80 -19.47 -18.04
CA ARG A 45 17.81 -18.46 -17.68
C ARG A 45 19.22 -19.04 -17.56
N VAL A 46 19.35 -20.26 -17.07
CA VAL A 46 20.62 -21.00 -16.97
C VAL A 46 21.12 -21.41 -18.37
N LEU A 47 20.22 -21.82 -19.26
CA LEU A 47 20.52 -22.27 -20.62
C LEU A 47 21.04 -21.17 -21.56
N LEU A 48 20.51 -19.95 -21.47
CA LEU A 48 20.98 -18.82 -22.28
C LEU A 48 22.34 -18.27 -21.81
N PHE A 49 22.81 -18.63 -20.62
CA PHE A 49 24.07 -18.15 -20.05
C PHE A 49 25.20 -19.20 -20.11
N LEU A 50 24.86 -20.51 -20.12
CA LEU A 50 25.82 -21.60 -20.33
C LEU A 50 26.39 -21.66 -21.76
N SER A 51 25.84 -20.91 -22.72
CA SER A 51 26.45 -20.70 -24.04
C SER A 51 27.74 -19.87 -24.02
N PHE A 52 28.22 -19.39 -22.86
CA PHE A 52 29.42 -18.54 -22.78
C PHE A 52 30.52 -18.97 -21.79
N VAL A 53 30.39 -20.08 -21.06
CA VAL A 53 31.47 -20.53 -20.17
C VAL A 53 31.60 -22.05 -20.18
N ALA A 54 32.43 -22.55 -21.08
CA ALA A 54 33.15 -23.81 -20.90
C ALA A 54 34.61 -23.46 -20.63
N LEU A 55 35.23 -24.23 -19.72
CA LEU A 55 36.61 -24.15 -19.19
C LEU A 55 36.78 -23.25 -17.96
N TRP A 56 36.63 -23.84 -16.77
CA TRP A 56 37.43 -23.45 -15.61
C TRP A 56 38.07 -24.68 -14.97
N SER A 57 39.38 -24.54 -14.78
CA SER A 57 40.41 -25.47 -14.31
C SER A 57 40.15 -26.06 -12.90
N PRO A 58 40.89 -27.13 -12.50
CA PRO A 58 40.80 -27.74 -11.16
C PRO A 58 41.02 -26.71 -10.03
N PRO A 59 40.52 -26.99 -8.82
CA PRO A 59 40.51 -26.03 -7.71
C PRO A 59 41.93 -25.62 -7.34
N ILE A 60 42.22 -24.32 -7.33
CA ILE A 60 43.40 -23.76 -6.68
C ILE A 60 43.20 -23.96 -5.17
N ALA A 61 43.65 -25.10 -4.67
CA ALA A 61 43.71 -25.45 -3.26
C ALA A 61 45.16 -25.35 -2.76
N HIS A 62 45.80 -24.18 -2.98
CA HIS A 62 47.24 -24.01 -2.75
C HIS A 62 47.64 -22.81 -1.87
N CYS A 63 46.73 -22.25 -1.05
CA CYS A 63 47.06 -21.16 -0.11
C CYS A 63 46.76 -21.54 1.33
N LYS A 64 47.66 -21.19 2.27
CA LYS A 64 47.63 -21.63 3.66
C LYS A 64 47.18 -20.54 4.63
N MET A 65 47.45 -19.26 4.34
CA MET A 65 47.16 -18.15 5.26
C MET A 65 47.11 -16.81 4.52
N ALA A 66 46.22 -15.90 4.96
CA ALA A 66 46.20 -14.50 4.53
C ALA A 66 46.44 -13.57 5.73
N ILE A 67 47.58 -12.85 5.78
CA ILE A 67 47.91 -11.88 6.84
C ILE A 67 47.75 -10.46 6.29
N THR A 68 47.10 -9.57 7.02
CA THR A 68 46.85 -8.17 6.59
C THR A 68 47.36 -7.15 7.61
N TYR A 69 48.09 -6.15 7.11
CA TYR A 69 48.39 -4.90 7.81
C TYR A 69 47.69 -3.73 7.10
N ARG A 70 47.75 -2.51 7.68
CA ARG A 70 47.09 -1.28 7.15
C ARG A 70 47.42 -0.90 5.69
N GLN A 71 48.29 -1.63 4.99
CA GLN A 71 48.80 -1.31 3.64
C GLN A 71 48.67 -2.46 2.62
N GLY A 72 48.04 -3.61 2.93
CA GLY A 72 47.83 -4.70 1.94
C GLY A 72 47.61 -6.09 2.54
N CYS A 73 47.31 -7.07 1.69
CA CYS A 73 47.10 -8.49 2.00
C CYS A 73 48.27 -9.34 1.52
N THR A 74 48.85 -10.13 2.43
CA THR A 74 49.93 -11.09 2.12
C THR A 74 49.34 -12.49 2.09
N ILE A 75 49.57 -13.23 1.01
CA ILE A 75 49.08 -14.61 0.81
C ILE A 75 50.28 -15.56 0.85
N ASP A 76 50.26 -16.50 1.80
CA ASP A 76 51.24 -17.57 1.89
C ASP A 76 50.74 -18.82 1.16
N CYS A 77 51.45 -19.22 0.11
CA CYS A 77 51.16 -20.41 -0.68
C CYS A 77 51.77 -21.67 -0.03
N ILE A 78 51.19 -22.84 -0.33
CA ILE A 78 51.58 -24.12 0.27
C ILE A 78 53.01 -24.55 -0.12
N ASP A 79 53.52 -24.04 -1.25
CA ASP A 79 54.89 -24.23 -1.74
C ASP A 79 55.93 -23.33 -1.05
N GLY A 80 55.51 -22.46 -0.12
CA GLY A 80 56.38 -21.55 0.62
C GLY A 80 56.61 -20.20 -0.06
N ALA A 81 55.94 -19.91 -1.19
CA ALA A 81 55.94 -18.59 -1.80
C ALA A 81 55.01 -17.62 -1.04
N THR A 82 55.42 -16.35 -0.94
CA THR A 82 54.65 -15.29 -0.28
C THR A 82 54.45 -14.15 -1.27
N ASP A 83 53.19 -13.84 -1.59
CA ASP A 83 52.81 -12.77 -2.51
C ASP A 83 52.03 -11.66 -1.78
N VAL A 84 52.25 -10.40 -2.16
CA VAL A 84 51.60 -9.22 -1.56
C VAL A 84 50.68 -8.56 -2.56
N TYR A 85 49.44 -8.28 -2.14
CA TYR A 85 48.38 -7.67 -2.94
C TYR A 85 47.75 -6.47 -2.23
N ASP A 86 47.27 -5.48 -2.97
CA ASP A 86 46.56 -4.31 -2.42
C ASP A 86 45.20 -4.65 -1.79
N GLY A 87 44.63 -5.80 -2.16
CA GLY A 87 43.36 -6.33 -1.66
C GLY A 87 43.17 -7.78 -2.07
N CYS A 88 42.29 -8.50 -1.38
CA CYS A 88 42.04 -9.91 -1.64
C CYS A 88 40.55 -10.23 -1.65
N ILE A 89 40.14 -11.13 -2.54
CA ILE A 89 38.80 -11.68 -2.56
C ILE A 89 38.87 -13.16 -2.20
N ILE A 90 38.20 -13.55 -1.11
CA ILE A 90 38.16 -14.91 -0.61
C ILE A 90 36.89 -15.60 -1.13
N ALA A 91 37.10 -16.49 -2.10
CA ALA A 91 36.07 -17.18 -2.91
C ALA A 91 35.76 -18.60 -2.42
N VAL A 92 35.73 -18.82 -1.11
CA VAL A 92 35.54 -20.16 -0.53
C VAL A 92 34.35 -20.18 0.43
N ARG A 93 34.03 -21.35 0.97
CA ARG A 93 32.97 -21.52 1.98
C ARG A 93 33.29 -20.65 3.20
N ALA A 94 32.28 -20.13 3.88
CA ALA A 94 32.46 -19.24 5.03
C ALA A 94 33.37 -19.85 6.12
N THR A 95 33.25 -21.16 6.37
CA THR A 95 34.11 -21.88 7.32
C THR A 95 35.53 -22.11 6.83
N ASP A 96 35.76 -22.16 5.51
CA ASP A 96 37.11 -22.21 4.94
C ASP A 96 37.73 -20.82 4.92
N SER A 97 36.94 -19.76 4.71
CA SER A 97 37.42 -18.38 4.84
C SER A 97 37.99 -18.14 6.23
N LEU A 98 37.31 -18.60 7.29
CA LEU A 98 37.84 -18.54 8.65
C LEU A 98 39.11 -19.38 8.85
N ARG A 99 39.21 -20.55 8.21
CA ARG A 99 40.45 -21.35 8.25
C ARG A 99 41.62 -20.65 7.55
N MET A 100 41.35 -19.96 6.45
CA MET A 100 42.36 -19.19 5.72
C MET A 100 42.82 -17.94 6.50
N LEU A 101 41.91 -17.30 7.26
CA LEU A 101 42.25 -16.18 8.14
C LEU A 101 42.95 -16.62 9.43
N GLY A 102 42.69 -17.84 9.90
CA GLY A 102 43.34 -18.40 11.09
C GLY A 102 43.14 -17.55 12.34
N LYS A 103 44.23 -17.25 13.06
CA LYS A 103 44.20 -16.43 14.29
C LYS A 103 43.96 -14.92 14.03
N GLU A 104 44.05 -14.49 12.77
CA GLU A 104 43.89 -13.08 12.38
C GLU A 104 42.42 -12.69 12.10
N ALA A 105 41.50 -13.66 12.13
CA ALA A 105 40.07 -13.40 11.97
C ALA A 105 39.56 -12.51 13.11
N THR A 106 38.91 -11.40 12.74
CA THR A 106 38.30 -10.48 13.70
C THR A 106 37.12 -11.12 14.42
N PHE A 107 36.68 -10.50 15.52
CA PHE A 107 35.49 -10.93 16.25
C PHE A 107 34.24 -10.99 15.34
N ASP A 108 34.02 -9.95 14.54
CA ASP A 108 32.86 -9.88 13.65
C ASP A 108 32.94 -10.88 12.49
N GLU A 109 34.13 -11.05 11.88
CA GLU A 109 34.33 -12.09 10.85
C GLU A 109 34.07 -13.49 11.41
N THR A 110 34.61 -13.80 12.59
CA THR A 110 34.41 -15.10 13.27
C THR A 110 32.94 -15.34 13.58
N ARG A 111 32.25 -14.34 14.11
CA ARG A 111 30.84 -14.42 14.48
C ARG A 111 29.92 -14.56 13.26
N ILE A 112 30.16 -13.78 12.21
CA ILE A 112 29.31 -13.74 11.01
C ILE A 112 29.59 -14.95 10.12
N LEU A 113 30.85 -15.21 9.74
CA LEU A 113 31.20 -16.34 8.87
C LEU A 113 31.02 -17.69 9.58
N GLY A 114 31.20 -17.73 10.91
CA GLY A 114 31.01 -18.94 11.72
C GLY A 114 29.55 -19.37 11.89
N ALA A 115 28.60 -18.49 11.59
CA ALA A 115 27.17 -18.81 11.66
C ALA A 115 26.68 -19.70 10.51
N PHE A 116 27.46 -19.81 9.42
CA PHE A 116 27.11 -20.62 8.25
C PHE A 116 27.60 -22.06 8.43
N GLN A 117 26.66 -22.97 8.62
CA GLN A 117 26.92 -24.41 8.71
C GLN A 117 26.79 -25.07 7.34
N TYR A 118 27.45 -26.21 7.15
CA TYR A 118 27.44 -26.96 5.90
C TYR A 118 27.16 -28.43 6.16
N VAL A 119 26.35 -29.03 5.30
CA VAL A 119 26.17 -30.50 5.21
C VAL A 119 26.93 -31.00 4.00
N TYR A 120 27.57 -32.15 4.15
CA TYR A 120 28.33 -32.80 3.10
C TYR A 120 27.54 -33.96 2.54
N SER A 121 27.50 -34.03 1.22
CA SER A 121 26.84 -35.10 0.47
C SER A 121 27.84 -35.76 -0.47
N ASP A 122 27.85 -37.09 -0.46
CA ASP A 122 28.57 -37.86 -1.45
C ASP A 122 27.74 -37.95 -2.72
N VAL A 123 28.37 -37.67 -3.85
CA VAL A 123 27.74 -37.66 -5.16
C VAL A 123 28.41 -38.69 -6.06
N PHE A 124 27.60 -39.51 -6.70
CA PHE A 124 28.03 -40.60 -7.56
C PHE A 124 27.49 -40.38 -8.97
N LEU A 125 28.35 -40.36 -9.97
CA LEU A 125 27.98 -40.52 -11.38
C LEU A 125 28.08 -42.01 -11.73
N HIS A 126 27.01 -42.64 -12.20
CA HIS A 126 26.92 -44.09 -12.43
C HIS A 126 25.90 -44.47 -13.50
N HIS A 127 25.80 -45.76 -13.82
CA HIS A 127 24.80 -46.32 -14.75
C HIS A 127 23.70 -47.17 -14.10
N ASP A 128 23.78 -47.37 -12.78
CA ASP A 128 22.83 -48.18 -12.01
C ASP A 128 21.36 -47.70 -12.05
N LYS A 129 20.52 -48.43 -12.80
CA LYS A 129 19.09 -48.15 -12.96
C LYS A 129 18.27 -48.50 -11.73
N THR A 130 18.82 -49.21 -10.74
CA THR A 130 18.07 -49.58 -9.51
C THR A 130 17.66 -48.37 -8.69
N PHE A 131 18.34 -47.23 -8.88
CA PHE A 131 18.00 -45.93 -8.30
C PHE A 131 16.89 -45.18 -9.05
N LEU A 132 16.34 -45.77 -10.11
CA LEU A 132 15.17 -45.26 -10.83
C LEU A 132 13.93 -46.14 -10.58
N PRO A 133 12.71 -45.60 -10.76
CA PRO A 133 11.49 -46.40 -10.66
C PRO A 133 11.52 -47.62 -11.58
N ARG A 134 11.00 -48.77 -11.12
CA ARG A 134 10.93 -50.00 -11.93
C ARG A 134 10.14 -49.80 -13.24
N ASN A 135 9.12 -48.94 -13.21
CA ASN A 135 8.37 -48.58 -14.40
C ASN A 135 9.09 -47.46 -15.17
N THR A 136 9.70 -47.81 -16.31
CA THR A 136 10.47 -46.89 -17.16
C THR A 136 9.65 -45.72 -17.71
N THR A 137 8.32 -45.84 -17.77
CA THR A 137 7.43 -44.74 -18.20
C THR A 137 7.28 -43.62 -17.16
N THR A 138 7.72 -43.87 -15.92
CA THR A 138 7.67 -42.90 -14.80
C THR A 138 9.01 -42.25 -14.51
N TRP A 139 10.05 -42.57 -15.30
CA TRP A 139 11.37 -41.98 -15.13
C TRP A 139 11.32 -40.47 -15.37
N CYS A 140 11.81 -39.72 -14.40
CA CYS A 140 11.87 -38.27 -14.46
C CYS A 140 13.33 -37.78 -14.49
N ALA A 141 13.52 -36.49 -14.77
CA ALA A 141 14.84 -35.86 -14.72
C ALA A 141 15.46 -35.90 -13.31
N CYS A 142 14.62 -35.92 -12.27
CA CYS A 142 14.99 -36.05 -10.86
C CYS A 142 14.08 -37.09 -10.20
N ASN A 143 14.66 -38.07 -9.51
CA ASN A 143 13.94 -39.20 -8.89
C ASN A 143 14.36 -39.31 -7.42
N PHE A 144 13.40 -39.59 -6.54
CA PHE A 144 13.62 -39.73 -5.10
C PHE A 144 13.43 -41.20 -4.69
N PRO A 145 14.49 -42.03 -4.70
CA PRO A 145 14.41 -43.43 -4.32
C PRO A 145 14.30 -43.61 -2.79
N GLY A 146 13.26 -43.02 -2.17
CA GLY A 146 12.97 -43.17 -0.74
C GLY A 146 14.07 -42.70 0.22
N THR A 147 13.76 -42.71 1.52
CA THR A 147 14.74 -42.42 2.58
C THR A 147 15.06 -43.70 3.34
N THR A 148 16.34 -44.01 3.51
CA THR A 148 16.79 -44.93 4.57
C THR A 148 17.82 -44.20 5.41
N ASN A 149 17.69 -44.27 6.74
CA ASN A 149 18.58 -43.61 7.71
C ASN A 149 18.60 -42.07 7.72
N ASN A 150 17.44 -41.41 7.59
CA ASN A 150 17.31 -39.94 7.70
C ASN A 150 18.16 -39.09 6.73
N ARG A 151 18.81 -39.69 5.73
CA ARG A 151 19.46 -38.98 4.61
C ARG A 151 18.57 -39.07 3.38
N GLY A 152 18.37 -37.94 2.69
CA GLY A 152 17.62 -37.87 1.46
C GLY A 152 18.48 -38.35 0.29
N CYS A 153 18.04 -39.40 -0.41
CA CYS A 153 18.68 -39.84 -1.65
C CYS A 153 17.95 -39.23 -2.85
N VAL A 154 18.71 -38.67 -3.79
CA VAL A 154 18.18 -38.06 -5.02
C VAL A 154 19.00 -38.51 -6.21
N THR A 155 18.34 -39.02 -7.25
CA THR A 155 18.97 -39.50 -8.48
C THR A 155 18.52 -38.67 -9.69
N TYR A 156 19.47 -37.97 -10.30
CA TYR A 156 19.28 -37.21 -11.52
C TYR A 156 19.54 -38.07 -12.76
N TRP A 157 18.67 -37.98 -13.76
CA TRP A 157 18.93 -38.57 -15.07
C TRP A 157 19.62 -37.56 -15.99
N LEU A 158 20.95 -37.63 -16.01
CA LEU A 158 21.81 -36.62 -16.64
C LEU A 158 21.58 -36.51 -18.16
N ASN A 159 21.30 -37.63 -18.84
CA ASN A 159 21.02 -37.61 -20.28
C ASN A 159 19.85 -36.67 -20.64
N ILE A 160 18.79 -36.62 -19.83
CA ILE A 160 17.64 -35.74 -20.08
C ILE A 160 17.97 -34.28 -19.79
N ILE A 161 18.63 -34.01 -18.66
CA ILE A 161 18.94 -32.64 -18.23
C ILE A 161 19.91 -31.96 -19.22
N GLN A 162 20.84 -32.72 -19.83
CA GLN A 162 21.78 -32.17 -20.80
C GLN A 162 21.29 -32.17 -22.26
N LEU A 163 20.24 -32.95 -22.62
CA LEU A 163 19.70 -33.00 -23.99
C LEU A 163 18.91 -31.74 -24.38
N GLU A 164 18.21 -31.07 -23.44
CA GLU A 164 17.47 -29.83 -23.75
C GLU A 164 18.38 -28.58 -23.84
N VAL A 165 19.64 -28.67 -23.40
CA VAL A 165 20.57 -27.55 -23.37
C VAL A 165 21.12 -27.19 -24.76
N PHE A 166 21.26 -28.18 -25.65
CA PHE A 166 21.98 -28.00 -26.92
C PHE A 166 21.11 -27.73 -28.15
N SER A 167 19.78 -27.69 -28.03
CA SER A 167 18.87 -27.46 -29.16
C SER A 167 18.49 -26.00 -29.44
N LEU A 168 19.04 -25.03 -28.69
CA LEU A 168 18.70 -23.60 -28.83
C LEU A 168 19.75 -22.74 -29.56
N ASN A 169 20.88 -23.29 -30.01
CA ASN A 169 21.86 -22.56 -30.83
C ASN A 169 22.08 -23.22 -32.20
N LEU A 170 21.55 -22.58 -33.24
CA LEU A 170 21.78 -22.92 -34.64
C LEU A 170 23.19 -22.42 -35.05
N SER A 171 24.25 -23.19 -34.78
CA SER A 171 25.52 -23.19 -35.57
C SER A 171 26.69 -23.98 -34.98
N THR A 172 26.62 -24.56 -33.77
CA THR A 172 27.70 -25.41 -33.25
C THR A 172 27.15 -26.75 -32.77
N ARG A 173 27.15 -27.75 -33.67
CA ARG A 173 27.06 -29.17 -33.31
C ARG A 173 28.36 -29.57 -32.59
N LEU A 174 28.49 -29.23 -31.32
CA LEU A 174 29.35 -30.01 -30.43
C LEU A 174 28.57 -31.29 -30.09
N ASN A 175 28.99 -32.39 -30.69
CA ASN A 175 28.49 -33.74 -30.47
C ASN A 175 28.71 -34.17 -29.01
N LEU A 176 27.79 -33.83 -28.10
CA LEU A 176 27.61 -34.57 -26.85
C LEU A 176 26.83 -35.89 -27.06
N ARG A 177 26.88 -36.46 -28.28
CA ARG A 177 26.56 -37.87 -28.56
C ARG A 177 27.64 -38.84 -28.08
N ASN A 178 28.81 -38.36 -27.63
CA ASN A 178 29.97 -39.19 -27.32
C ASN A 178 30.38 -39.19 -25.84
N LEU A 179 29.42 -39.20 -24.91
CA LEU A 179 29.65 -39.88 -23.63
C LEU A 179 29.27 -41.36 -23.85
N GLY A 180 30.17 -42.10 -24.50
CA GLY A 180 30.19 -43.57 -24.61
C GLY A 180 28.97 -44.27 -25.25
N ASP A 181 29.24 -45.26 -26.10
CA ASP A 181 28.31 -46.16 -26.78
C ASP A 181 27.41 -47.05 -25.86
N SER A 182 27.19 -46.63 -24.62
CA SER A 182 26.40 -47.38 -23.66
C SER A 182 24.91 -47.07 -23.87
N LYS A 183 24.10 -48.11 -24.12
CA LYS A 183 22.62 -48.06 -24.03
C LYS A 183 22.12 -47.79 -22.60
N LEU A 184 23.00 -47.40 -21.66
CA LEU A 184 22.71 -47.20 -20.24
C LEU A 184 22.63 -45.70 -19.91
N PRO A 185 21.72 -45.30 -18.99
CA PRO A 185 21.56 -43.90 -18.58
C PRO A 185 22.74 -43.47 -17.70
N TYR A 186 23.22 -42.25 -17.88
CA TYR A 186 24.09 -41.56 -16.93
C TYR A 186 23.24 -40.97 -15.82
N LEU A 187 23.50 -41.41 -14.60
CA LEU A 187 22.77 -41.03 -13.41
C LEU A 187 23.70 -40.39 -12.40
N VAL A 188 23.24 -39.31 -11.78
CA VAL A 188 23.95 -38.66 -10.66
C VAL A 188 23.13 -38.84 -9.41
N THR A 189 23.63 -39.62 -8.44
CA THR A 189 22.92 -39.88 -7.18
C THR A 189 23.65 -39.25 -5.99
N LEU A 190 22.89 -38.54 -5.16
CA LEU A 190 23.35 -37.91 -3.93
C LEU A 190 23.01 -38.82 -2.75
N ASP A 191 24.00 -39.07 -1.89
CA ASP A 191 23.92 -39.87 -0.68
C ASP A 191 23.16 -41.19 -0.87
N PRO A 192 23.59 -42.06 -1.82
CA PRO A 192 22.87 -43.28 -2.10
C PRO A 192 22.92 -44.24 -0.89
N PRO A 193 21.83 -44.97 -0.57
CA PRO A 193 21.77 -45.92 0.54
C PRO A 193 22.76 -47.09 0.43
N HIS A 194 23.25 -47.36 -0.77
CA HIS A 194 24.34 -48.30 -1.06
C HIS A 194 25.15 -47.74 -2.23
N THR A 195 26.41 -48.15 -2.38
CA THR A 195 27.24 -47.68 -3.50
C THR A 195 26.63 -48.15 -4.83
N PRO A 196 26.38 -47.24 -5.79
CA PRO A 196 25.79 -47.61 -7.06
C PRO A 196 26.70 -48.53 -7.89
N GLU A 197 26.10 -49.53 -8.55
CA GLU A 197 26.82 -50.37 -9.50
C GLU A 197 27.28 -49.54 -10.71
N HIS A 198 28.42 -49.91 -11.30
CA HIS A 198 29.00 -49.19 -12.45
C HIS A 198 29.19 -47.67 -12.19
N THR A 199 29.71 -47.31 -11.02
CA THR A 199 30.11 -45.94 -10.68
C THR A 199 31.29 -45.50 -11.55
N LEU A 200 31.14 -44.34 -12.19
CA LEU A 200 32.15 -43.68 -13.02
C LEU A 200 32.97 -42.66 -12.24
N LEU A 201 32.31 -41.88 -11.37
CA LEU A 201 32.95 -40.84 -10.57
C LEU A 201 32.26 -40.71 -9.22
N LYS A 202 33.05 -40.58 -8.15
CA LYS A 202 32.58 -40.20 -6.81
C LYS A 202 33.25 -38.90 -6.40
N TRP A 203 32.48 -37.94 -5.93
CA TRP A 203 33.00 -36.74 -5.28
C TRP A 203 32.12 -36.33 -4.11
N THR A 204 32.65 -35.53 -3.20
CA THR A 204 31.89 -34.99 -2.08
C THR A 204 31.67 -33.50 -2.32
N THR A 205 30.42 -33.05 -2.18
CA THR A 205 30.06 -31.63 -2.23
C THR A 205 29.48 -31.20 -0.89
N SER A 206 29.45 -29.90 -0.62
CA SER A 206 28.86 -29.37 0.60
C SER A 206 27.87 -28.26 0.30
N HIS A 207 26.73 -28.27 0.98
CA HIS A 207 25.67 -27.27 0.85
C HIS A 207 25.48 -26.51 2.16
N PRO A 208 25.27 -25.19 2.11
CA PRO A 208 24.99 -24.41 3.31
C PRO A 208 23.64 -24.82 3.91
N VAL A 209 23.59 -24.90 5.23
CA VAL A 209 22.37 -25.23 6.00
C VAL A 209 21.62 -23.96 6.34
N PRO A 210 20.34 -23.82 5.94
CA PRO A 210 19.51 -22.72 6.39
C PRO A 210 19.31 -22.80 7.90
N SER A 211 19.69 -21.75 8.63
CA SER A 211 19.48 -21.64 10.07
C SER A 211 19.15 -20.19 10.46
N VAL A 212 18.52 -20.00 11.61
CA VAL A 212 18.23 -18.65 12.16
C VAL A 212 19.52 -17.85 12.31
N ALA A 213 20.61 -18.51 12.74
CA ALA A 213 21.93 -17.90 12.87
C ALA A 213 22.50 -17.47 11.51
N ALA A 214 22.44 -18.34 10.49
CA ALA A 214 22.90 -18.04 9.13
C ALA A 214 22.08 -16.90 8.50
N SER A 215 20.76 -16.88 8.73
CA SER A 215 19.90 -15.79 8.24
C SER A 215 20.25 -14.45 8.88
N LYS A 216 20.49 -14.42 10.20
CA LYS A 216 20.89 -13.19 10.90
C LYS A 216 22.28 -12.71 10.45
N ALA A 217 23.24 -13.62 10.37
CA ALA A 217 24.58 -13.33 9.88
C ALA A 217 24.57 -12.81 8.43
N SER A 218 23.70 -13.34 7.58
CA SER A 218 23.56 -12.86 6.19
C SER A 218 23.14 -11.39 6.11
N CYS A 219 22.32 -10.90 7.05
CA CYS A 219 21.95 -9.48 7.11
C CYS A 219 23.08 -8.58 7.59
N GLU A 220 24.11 -9.15 8.22
CA GLU A 220 25.23 -8.44 8.81
C GLU A 220 26.53 -8.56 7.98
N LEU A 221 26.53 -9.36 6.91
CA LEU A 221 27.70 -9.56 6.04
C LEU A 221 28.31 -8.26 5.52
N TYR A 222 27.51 -7.23 5.25
CA TYR A 222 28.01 -5.93 4.79
C TYR A 222 28.99 -5.29 5.79
N GLN A 223 28.92 -5.66 7.08
CA GLN A 223 29.78 -5.11 8.13
C GLN A 223 31.22 -5.57 8.02
N ILE A 224 31.49 -6.69 7.34
CA ILE A 224 32.84 -7.25 7.18
C ILE A 224 33.39 -7.09 5.75
N GLN A 225 32.57 -6.69 4.78
CA GLN A 225 32.99 -6.59 3.37
C GLN A 225 33.87 -5.37 3.10
N GLY A 226 35.06 -5.60 2.55
CA GLY A 226 36.03 -4.55 2.23
C GLY A 226 36.76 -3.97 3.43
N ASN A 227 36.44 -4.43 4.64
CA ASN A 227 37.23 -4.14 5.82
C ASN A 227 38.65 -4.65 5.57
N ARG A 228 39.65 -3.82 5.91
CA ARG A 228 41.08 -4.13 5.74
C ARG A 228 41.47 -4.65 4.33
N GLY A 229 40.68 -4.34 3.30
CA GLY A 229 40.95 -4.76 1.92
C GLY A 229 40.60 -6.23 1.62
N ILE A 230 39.71 -6.85 2.38
CA ILE A 230 39.25 -8.23 2.16
C ILE A 230 37.75 -8.24 1.82
N TRP A 231 37.40 -8.96 0.76
CA TRP A 231 36.01 -9.26 0.41
C TRP A 231 35.77 -10.76 0.45
N PHE A 232 34.63 -11.17 0.99
CA PHE A 232 34.22 -12.56 1.09
C PHE A 232 33.10 -12.84 0.11
N PHE A 233 33.16 -13.93 -0.66
CA PHE A 233 31.99 -14.39 -1.41
C PHE A 233 31.87 -15.89 -1.47
N GLY A 234 30.63 -16.35 -1.59
CA GLY A 234 30.28 -17.74 -1.81
C GLY A 234 28.78 -17.94 -1.82
N ALA A 235 28.34 -19.12 -2.20
CA ALA A 235 26.92 -19.45 -2.35
C ALA A 235 26.10 -19.30 -1.04
N TYR A 236 26.78 -19.22 0.11
CA TYR A 236 26.18 -18.99 1.43
C TYR A 236 25.59 -17.59 1.63
N GLN A 237 25.88 -16.64 0.74
CA GLN A 237 25.25 -15.30 0.74
C GLN A 237 23.93 -15.27 -0.08
N GLY A 238 23.46 -16.44 -0.52
CA GLY A 238 22.20 -16.64 -1.24
C GLY A 238 21.49 -17.91 -0.76
N TYR A 239 21.01 -18.74 -1.69
CA TYR A 239 20.29 -19.98 -1.39
C TYR A 239 21.18 -21.22 -1.47
N GLY A 240 22.50 -21.05 -1.62
CA GLY A 240 23.45 -22.18 -1.70
C GLY A 240 23.62 -22.78 -3.08
N PHE A 241 23.12 -22.13 -4.14
CA PHE A 241 23.33 -22.57 -5.53
C PHE A 241 24.58 -21.94 -6.16
N HIS A 242 25.11 -22.57 -7.20
CA HIS A 242 26.34 -22.12 -7.87
C HIS A 242 26.19 -20.70 -8.47
N GLU A 243 24.98 -20.34 -8.91
CA GLU A 243 24.63 -19.03 -9.45
C GLU A 243 24.72 -17.91 -8.40
N ASP A 244 24.51 -18.23 -7.13
CA ASP A 244 24.66 -17.27 -6.04
C ASP A 244 26.14 -16.94 -5.83
N GLY A 245 27.03 -17.93 -5.98
CA GLY A 245 28.48 -17.72 -5.96
C GLY A 245 28.94 -16.73 -7.04
N LEU A 246 28.43 -16.86 -8.27
CA LEU A 246 28.79 -15.96 -9.37
C LEU A 246 28.30 -14.52 -9.14
N LYS A 247 27.05 -14.35 -8.70
CA LYS A 247 26.46 -13.01 -8.46
C LYS A 247 27.23 -12.26 -7.38
N VAL A 248 27.58 -12.94 -6.30
CA VAL A 248 28.26 -12.33 -5.16
C VAL A 248 29.74 -12.10 -5.49
N GLY A 249 30.37 -12.96 -6.29
CA GLY A 249 31.72 -12.76 -6.79
C GLY A 249 31.88 -11.48 -7.62
N VAL A 250 30.89 -11.16 -8.46
CA VAL A 250 30.85 -9.87 -9.19
C VAL A 250 30.76 -8.69 -8.23
N ALA A 251 29.93 -8.79 -7.19
CA ALA A 251 29.79 -7.72 -6.19
C ALA A 251 31.08 -7.49 -5.38
N ALA A 252 31.79 -8.55 -5.02
CA ALA A 252 33.09 -8.45 -4.36
C ALA A 252 34.16 -7.81 -5.26
N ALA A 253 34.20 -8.18 -6.55
CA ALA A 253 35.11 -7.59 -7.53
C ALA A 253 34.84 -6.09 -7.76
N ASP A 254 33.57 -5.70 -7.87
CA ASP A 254 33.18 -4.29 -8.03
C ASP A 254 33.53 -3.46 -6.79
N GLY A 255 33.36 -4.03 -5.59
CA GLY A 255 33.77 -3.39 -4.33
C GLY A 255 35.28 -3.16 -4.22
N MET A 256 36.09 -4.12 -4.68
CA MET A 256 37.55 -4.02 -4.68
C MET A 256 38.07 -2.94 -5.64
N LEU A 257 37.44 -2.77 -6.80
CA LEU A 257 37.88 -1.83 -7.84
C LEU A 257 37.53 -0.35 -7.57
N LYS A 258 37.03 0.00 -6.37
CA LYS A 258 36.60 1.36 -5.95
C LYS A 258 35.71 2.08 -6.97
N ARG A 259 34.98 1.35 -7.81
CA ARG A 259 33.90 1.93 -8.59
C ARG A 259 32.81 2.28 -7.58
N ASN A 260 32.53 3.57 -7.42
CA ASN A 260 31.49 4.05 -6.51
C ASN A 260 30.17 3.36 -6.83
N CYS A 261 29.90 2.31 -6.07
CA CYS A 261 28.62 1.70 -5.93
C CYS A 261 28.19 2.14 -4.53
N CYS A 262 27.17 3.00 -4.45
CA CYS A 262 26.21 2.84 -3.36
C CYS A 262 25.86 1.34 -3.29
N ILE A 263 25.33 0.83 -2.17
CA ILE A 263 24.49 -0.38 -2.29
C ILE A 263 23.38 0.01 -3.27
N LEU A 264 23.64 -0.29 -4.54
CA LEU A 264 22.84 0.07 -5.67
C LEU A 264 21.81 -1.03 -5.68
N ASP A 265 20.69 -0.75 -5.02
CA ASP A 265 19.41 -0.93 -5.68
C ASP A 265 19.45 -0.19 -7.01
N ASN A 266 20.20 -0.73 -7.97
CA ASN A 266 19.94 -0.49 -9.36
C ASN A 266 19.26 -1.74 -9.87
N PRO A 267 17.97 -1.65 -10.21
CA PRO A 267 17.35 -2.72 -10.96
C PRO A 267 18.15 -2.79 -12.26
N LYS A 268 19.01 -3.81 -12.42
CA LYS A 268 19.41 -4.23 -13.76
C LYS A 268 18.11 -4.31 -14.53
N HIS A 269 17.98 -3.45 -15.53
CA HIS A 269 16.84 -3.38 -16.41
C HIS A 269 16.74 -4.76 -17.05
N MET A 270 15.99 -5.66 -16.41
CA MET A 270 15.45 -6.80 -17.11
C MET A 270 14.65 -6.19 -18.23
N VAL A 271 14.91 -6.64 -19.46
CA VAL A 271 13.99 -6.42 -20.57
C VAL A 271 12.60 -6.77 -20.00
N PRO A 272 11.66 -5.81 -19.99
CA PRO A 272 10.39 -6.01 -19.35
C PRO A 272 9.78 -7.29 -19.91
N THR A 273 9.30 -8.17 -19.02
CA THR A 273 8.65 -9.40 -19.46
C THR A 273 7.53 -9.05 -20.44
N TRP A 274 7.17 -9.94 -21.37
CA TRP A 274 6.07 -9.67 -22.32
C TRP A 274 4.78 -9.16 -21.62
N PRO A 275 4.39 -9.71 -20.45
CA PRO A 275 3.32 -9.14 -19.65
C PRO A 275 3.58 -7.72 -19.13
N GLU A 276 4.79 -7.41 -18.66
CA GLU A 276 5.17 -6.06 -18.19
C GLU A 276 5.11 -5.03 -19.31
N THR A 277 5.60 -5.39 -20.49
CA THR A 277 5.55 -4.54 -21.67
C THR A 277 4.10 -4.29 -22.10
N GLY A 278 3.26 -5.34 -22.10
CA GLY A 278 1.84 -5.22 -22.41
C GLY A 278 1.07 -4.35 -21.41
N ALA A 279 1.32 -4.51 -20.12
CA ALA A 279 0.72 -3.72 -19.05
C ALA A 279 1.07 -2.23 -19.16
N ARG A 280 2.37 -1.92 -19.32
CA ARG A 280 2.85 -0.55 -19.52
C ARG A 280 2.21 0.09 -20.75
N LEU A 281 2.07 -0.68 -21.84
CA LEU A 281 1.41 -0.22 -23.05
C LEU A 281 -0.07 0.09 -22.81
N LEU A 282 -0.80 -0.75 -22.07
CA LEU A 282 -2.22 -0.51 -21.74
C LEU A 282 -2.40 0.76 -20.91
N VAL A 283 -1.56 0.96 -19.89
CA VAL A 283 -1.61 2.16 -19.03
C VAL A 283 -1.25 3.40 -19.83
N ALA A 284 -0.17 3.36 -20.60
CA ALA A 284 0.24 4.48 -21.42
C ALA A 284 -0.86 4.84 -22.44
N ARG A 285 -1.52 3.84 -23.04
CA ARG A 285 -2.68 4.05 -23.91
C ARG A 285 -3.86 4.65 -23.17
N PHE A 286 -4.17 4.15 -21.96
CA PHE A 286 -5.22 4.71 -21.11
C PHE A 286 -4.94 6.17 -20.76
N LEU A 287 -3.76 6.49 -20.20
CA LEU A 287 -3.40 7.85 -19.82
C LEU A 287 -3.38 8.79 -21.03
N LYS A 288 -2.84 8.35 -22.18
CA LYS A 288 -2.88 9.12 -23.43
C LYS A 288 -4.31 9.38 -23.94
N SER A 289 -5.23 8.44 -23.70
CA SER A 289 -6.65 8.60 -24.05
C SER A 289 -7.44 9.38 -22.99
N PHE A 290 -7.03 9.32 -21.73
CA PHE A 290 -7.73 9.93 -20.60
C PHE A 290 -7.36 11.40 -20.42
N ILE A 291 -6.09 11.74 -20.53
CA ILE A 291 -5.57 13.09 -20.32
C ILE A 291 -5.77 13.89 -21.61
N GLN A 292 -6.95 14.47 -21.76
CA GLN A 292 -7.31 15.44 -22.79
C GLN A 292 -6.93 16.86 -22.42
N THR A 293 -6.82 17.18 -21.12
CA THR A 293 -6.36 18.48 -20.59
C THR A 293 -5.40 18.32 -19.41
N GLY A 294 -4.53 19.30 -19.16
CA GLY A 294 -3.44 19.20 -18.18
C GLY A 294 -2.26 18.33 -18.64
N CYS A 295 -1.29 18.13 -17.75
CA CYS A 295 -0.08 17.36 -18.03
C CYS A 295 0.34 16.48 -16.85
N ILE A 296 0.53 15.19 -17.10
CA ILE A 296 1.08 14.23 -16.13
C ILE A 296 2.43 13.74 -16.65
N ILE A 297 3.47 13.88 -15.83
CA ILE A 297 4.81 13.35 -16.07
C ILE A 297 5.07 12.21 -15.08
N LEU A 298 5.38 11.03 -15.60
CA LEU A 298 5.84 9.88 -14.82
C LEU A 298 7.36 9.79 -14.89
N LEU A 299 8.01 9.74 -13.72
CA LEU A 299 9.43 9.51 -13.56
C LEU A 299 9.63 8.08 -13.02
N GLU A 300 10.14 7.17 -13.85
CA GLU A 300 10.43 5.79 -13.44
C GLU A 300 11.91 5.62 -13.02
N GLY A 301 12.17 4.60 -12.19
CA GLY A 301 13.54 4.16 -11.89
C GLY A 301 14.36 3.89 -13.15
N GLY A 302 15.64 4.30 -13.15
CA GLY A 302 16.51 4.24 -14.33
C GLY A 302 16.44 5.47 -15.25
N GLY A 303 15.77 6.56 -14.82
CA GLY A 303 15.79 7.86 -15.51
C GLY A 303 14.81 8.00 -16.67
N LYS A 304 13.88 7.05 -16.85
CA LYS A 304 12.85 7.11 -17.89
C LYS A 304 11.76 8.11 -17.52
N ILE A 305 11.38 8.94 -18.49
CA ILE A 305 10.37 9.98 -18.36
C ILE A 305 9.25 9.73 -19.37
N PHE A 306 8.01 9.64 -18.89
CA PHE A 306 6.82 9.57 -19.73
C PHE A 306 5.96 10.80 -19.52
N THR A 307 5.67 11.53 -20.59
CA THR A 307 4.83 12.73 -20.54
C THR A 307 3.52 12.47 -21.25
N PHE A 308 2.42 12.70 -20.55
CA PHE A 308 1.07 12.65 -21.07
C PHE A 308 0.48 14.05 -20.96
N GLN A 309 0.33 14.72 -22.10
CA GLN A 309 -0.18 16.08 -22.17
C GLN A 309 -1.44 16.11 -23.03
N GLY A 310 -2.47 16.72 -22.47
CA GLY A 310 -3.71 16.99 -23.17
C GLY A 310 -3.59 18.09 -24.20
N THR A 311 -4.40 18.03 -25.26
CA THR A 311 -4.51 19.06 -26.29
C THR A 311 -5.50 20.17 -25.94
N GLU A 312 -6.44 19.91 -25.04
CA GLU A 312 -7.45 20.86 -24.60
C GLU A 312 -6.89 21.85 -23.58
N LYS A 313 -7.21 23.13 -23.76
CA LYS A 313 -6.70 24.23 -22.90
C LYS A 313 -7.48 24.44 -21.59
N LYS A 314 -8.45 23.57 -21.26
CA LYS A 314 -9.33 23.72 -20.08
C LYS A 314 -8.58 23.71 -18.73
N CYS A 315 -7.49 22.98 -18.62
CA CYS A 315 -6.65 22.86 -17.43
C CYS A 315 -5.17 22.98 -17.82
N SER A 316 -4.46 23.92 -17.20
CA SER A 316 -3.03 24.17 -17.43
C SER A 316 -2.12 23.47 -16.41
N LEU A 317 -2.70 22.76 -15.44
CA LEU A 317 -1.94 22.12 -14.37
C LEU A 317 -1.00 21.05 -14.91
N LYS A 318 0.17 20.98 -14.29
CA LYS A 318 1.21 20.00 -14.57
C LYS A 318 1.63 19.31 -13.29
N VAL A 319 1.62 17.98 -13.31
CA VAL A 319 2.07 17.15 -12.18
C VAL A 319 3.21 16.25 -12.63
N SER A 320 4.23 16.12 -11.77
CA SER A 320 5.32 15.17 -11.95
C SER A 320 5.33 14.21 -10.78
N LEU A 321 5.10 12.92 -11.07
CA LEU A 321 5.09 11.87 -10.07
C LEU A 321 6.22 10.88 -10.34
N ARG A 322 6.86 10.43 -9.27
CA ARG A 322 7.92 9.44 -9.27
C ARG A 322 7.33 8.10 -8.86
N VAL A 323 7.54 7.10 -9.70
CA VAL A 323 7.19 5.71 -9.40
C VAL A 323 8.40 5.06 -8.74
N HIS A 324 8.24 4.66 -7.48
CA HIS A 324 9.26 3.95 -6.74
C HIS A 324 9.12 2.45 -7.01
N ASN A 325 10.25 1.80 -7.26
CA ASN A 325 10.30 0.34 -7.23
C ASN A 325 10.43 -0.09 -5.77
N THR A 326 9.33 -0.13 -5.02
CA THR A 326 9.39 -0.50 -3.61
C THR A 326 9.74 -1.98 -3.48
N ILE A 327 10.99 -2.26 -3.09
CA ILE A 327 11.42 -3.56 -2.57
C ILE A 327 10.91 -3.63 -1.14
N CYS A 328 9.70 -4.14 -0.93
CA CYS A 328 9.24 -4.46 0.42
C CYS A 328 8.47 -5.79 0.42
N LEU A 329 8.90 -6.67 1.32
CA LEU A 329 8.29 -7.95 1.71
C LEU A 329 8.40 -9.08 0.68
N GLY A 330 9.56 -9.75 0.60
CA GLY A 330 9.69 -11.21 0.37
C GLY A 330 8.93 -11.90 -0.78
N LEU A 331 8.28 -11.18 -1.68
CA LEU A 331 7.43 -11.71 -2.72
C LEU A 331 8.20 -11.70 -4.05
N SER A 332 8.08 -12.78 -4.81
CA SER A 332 8.67 -12.90 -6.15
C SER A 332 8.29 -11.70 -7.03
N ARG A 333 9.20 -11.29 -7.94
CA ARG A 333 8.97 -10.19 -8.90
C ARG A 333 7.66 -10.32 -9.70
N ILE A 334 7.11 -11.53 -9.85
CA ILE A 334 5.82 -11.80 -10.50
C ILE A 334 4.64 -11.34 -9.62
N GLN A 335 4.75 -11.43 -8.29
CA GLN A 335 3.75 -10.91 -7.36
C GLN A 335 3.82 -9.39 -7.25
N GLN A 336 5.02 -8.80 -7.25
CA GLN A 336 5.22 -7.35 -7.36
C GLN A 336 4.72 -6.81 -8.70
N PHE A 337 4.85 -7.60 -9.78
CA PHE A 337 4.30 -7.29 -11.08
C PHE A 337 2.78 -7.48 -11.12
N LEU A 338 2.20 -8.49 -10.49
CA LEU A 338 0.75 -8.61 -10.32
C LEU A 338 0.18 -7.50 -9.43
N LEU A 339 0.94 -7.00 -8.46
CA LEU A 339 0.64 -5.81 -7.64
C LEU A 339 0.74 -4.53 -8.46
N SER A 340 1.79 -4.33 -9.25
CA SER A 340 1.91 -3.21 -10.20
C SER A 340 0.81 -3.25 -11.27
N LEU A 341 0.50 -4.44 -11.80
CA LEU A 341 -0.58 -4.70 -12.74
C LEU A 341 -1.94 -4.47 -12.08
N THR A 342 -2.18 -4.93 -10.85
CA THR A 342 -3.43 -4.64 -10.14
C THR A 342 -3.51 -3.19 -9.74
N ASN A 343 -2.44 -2.52 -9.34
CA ASN A 343 -2.41 -1.12 -8.97
C ASN A 343 -2.67 -0.22 -10.19
N LEU A 344 -2.00 -0.47 -11.33
CA LEU A 344 -2.19 0.28 -12.57
C LEU A 344 -3.47 -0.09 -13.32
N LEU A 345 -3.91 -1.36 -13.25
CA LEU A 345 -5.24 -1.76 -13.72
C LEU A 345 -6.32 -1.22 -12.77
N GLN A 346 -6.12 -1.11 -11.45
CA GLN A 346 -7.03 -0.43 -10.52
C GLN A 346 -7.06 1.08 -10.79
N VAL A 347 -5.96 1.71 -11.18
CA VAL A 347 -5.99 3.10 -11.68
C VAL A 347 -6.84 3.19 -12.96
N ALA A 348 -6.75 2.20 -13.85
CA ALA A 348 -7.52 2.16 -15.10
C ALA A 348 -8.98 1.66 -14.97
N THR A 349 -9.31 0.91 -13.91
CA THR A 349 -10.62 0.23 -13.72
C THR A 349 -11.38 0.67 -12.47
N ARG A 350 -10.70 1.26 -11.48
CA ARG A 350 -11.21 1.61 -10.14
C ARG A 350 -10.65 2.95 -9.63
N ALA A 351 -10.35 3.86 -10.58
CA ALA A 351 -9.48 5.03 -10.52
C ALA A 351 -9.14 5.65 -9.14
N ASN A 352 -10.10 5.83 -8.24
CA ASN A 352 -9.86 6.47 -6.94
C ASN A 352 -9.21 5.56 -5.89
N LEU A 353 -9.54 4.26 -5.83
CA LEU A 353 -9.00 3.34 -4.83
C LEU A 353 -7.59 2.85 -5.19
N GLY A 354 -7.33 2.62 -6.48
CA GLY A 354 -6.01 2.19 -6.95
C GLY A 354 -4.92 3.23 -6.74
N ILE A 355 -5.22 4.51 -7.00
CA ILE A 355 -4.28 5.63 -6.75
C ILE A 355 -4.04 5.79 -5.23
N ALA A 356 -5.08 5.63 -4.40
CA ALA A 356 -4.96 5.66 -2.95
C ALA A 356 -4.01 4.57 -2.45
N ASP A 357 -4.21 3.32 -2.87
CA ASP A 357 -3.39 2.20 -2.44
C ASP A 357 -1.92 2.40 -2.79
N VAL A 358 -1.57 2.79 -4.02
CA VAL A 358 -0.16 3.02 -4.40
C VAL A 358 0.48 4.17 -3.63
N PHE A 359 -0.26 5.25 -3.38
CA PHE A 359 0.26 6.37 -2.61
C PHE A 359 0.48 5.96 -1.15
N ILE A 360 -0.50 5.28 -0.55
CA ILE A 360 -0.48 4.83 0.84
C ILE A 360 0.62 3.80 1.09
N HIS A 361 0.93 2.93 0.13
CA HIS A 361 2.05 1.98 0.26
C HIS A 361 3.42 2.62 -0.03
N GLY A 362 3.45 3.85 -0.56
CA GLY A 362 4.69 4.56 -0.88
C GLY A 362 5.27 4.21 -2.25
N ASP A 363 4.49 3.54 -3.11
CA ASP A 363 4.90 3.15 -4.47
C ASP A 363 4.99 4.36 -5.42
N ILE A 364 4.30 5.46 -5.08
CA ILE A 364 4.42 6.73 -5.79
C ILE A 364 4.70 7.88 -4.84
N SER A 365 5.43 8.89 -5.31
CA SER A 365 5.55 10.19 -4.65
C SER A 365 5.52 11.32 -5.67
N PHE A 366 5.27 12.54 -5.23
CA PHE A 366 5.26 13.70 -6.12
C PHE A 366 6.55 14.51 -6.02
N VAL A 367 6.99 15.07 -7.15
CA VAL A 367 8.13 16.01 -7.18
C VAL A 367 7.79 17.28 -6.39
N ASN A 368 6.63 17.86 -6.66
CA ASN A 368 6.05 18.89 -5.79
C ASN A 368 5.32 18.19 -4.64
N LYS A 369 5.93 18.18 -3.46
CA LYS A 369 5.37 17.57 -2.25
C LYS A 369 4.17 18.32 -1.66
N ASN A 370 3.96 19.59 -2.03
CA ASN A 370 2.89 20.40 -1.47
C ASN A 370 1.60 20.27 -2.28
N GLU A 371 1.71 20.35 -3.61
CA GLU A 371 0.56 20.43 -4.50
C GLU A 371 0.47 19.28 -5.51
N GLY A 372 1.46 18.39 -5.57
CA GLY A 372 1.52 17.35 -6.60
C GLY A 372 0.29 16.43 -6.58
N LEU A 373 -0.10 15.95 -5.39
CA LEU A 373 -1.27 15.09 -5.23
C LEU A 373 -2.59 15.86 -5.48
N LEU A 374 -2.71 17.06 -4.92
CA LEU A 374 -3.82 17.99 -5.17
C LEU A 374 -4.03 18.22 -6.68
N ASN A 375 -2.96 18.59 -7.39
CA ASN A 375 -2.99 18.88 -8.83
C ASN A 375 -3.33 17.62 -9.65
N LEU A 376 -2.88 16.43 -9.22
CA LEU A 376 -3.26 15.18 -9.87
C LEU A 376 -4.78 14.99 -9.84
N PHE A 377 -5.42 15.19 -8.68
CA PHE A 377 -6.89 15.09 -8.57
C PHE A 377 -7.61 16.16 -9.38
N MET A 378 -7.13 17.40 -9.38
CA MET A 378 -7.72 18.48 -10.17
C MET A 378 -7.63 18.18 -11.69
N ILE A 379 -6.51 17.63 -12.17
CA ILE A 379 -6.38 17.15 -13.55
C ILE A 379 -7.37 16.02 -13.81
N TYR A 380 -7.50 15.07 -12.89
CA TYR A 380 -8.45 13.96 -13.03
C TYR A 380 -9.90 14.45 -13.17
N VAL A 381 -10.33 15.37 -12.30
CA VAL A 381 -11.66 15.99 -12.35
C VAL A 381 -11.88 16.70 -13.70
N ALA A 382 -10.94 17.56 -14.12
CA ALA A 382 -11.05 18.31 -15.37
C ALA A 382 -11.23 17.40 -16.61
N ASN A 383 -10.55 16.25 -16.63
CA ASN A 383 -10.65 15.27 -17.71
C ASN A 383 -11.91 14.41 -17.67
N ARG A 384 -12.39 14.07 -16.47
CA ARG A 384 -13.66 13.36 -16.30
C ARG A 384 -14.82 14.15 -16.89
N ASP A 385 -14.88 15.45 -16.59
CA ASP A 385 -15.97 16.31 -17.05
C ASP A 385 -15.95 16.53 -18.57
N LEU A 386 -14.76 16.51 -19.19
CA LEU A 386 -14.64 16.50 -20.65
C LEU A 386 -15.20 15.20 -21.25
N LYS A 387 -14.88 14.04 -20.66
CA LYS A 387 -15.39 12.75 -21.15
C LYS A 387 -16.89 12.54 -20.91
N ALA A 388 -17.49 13.14 -19.89
CA ALA A 388 -18.94 13.08 -19.68
C ALA A 388 -19.73 13.66 -20.87
N SER A 389 -19.16 14.63 -21.60
CA SER A 389 -19.76 15.20 -22.82
C SER A 389 -19.64 14.29 -24.06
N VAL A 390 -18.82 13.24 -24.01
CA VAL A 390 -18.64 12.29 -25.12
C VAL A 390 -19.48 11.04 -24.85
N LYS A 391 -20.53 10.83 -25.66
CA LYS A 391 -21.42 9.63 -25.56
C LYS A 391 -20.58 8.34 -25.43
N ARG A 392 -20.86 7.55 -24.39
CA ARG A 392 -20.27 6.22 -24.16
C ARG A 392 -20.40 5.37 -25.42
N GLY A 393 -19.29 5.14 -26.11
CA GLY A 393 -19.21 4.19 -27.21
C GLY A 393 -19.23 2.75 -26.69
N TRP A 394 -19.79 1.84 -27.50
CA TRP A 394 -19.83 0.39 -27.34
C TRP A 394 -18.49 -0.32 -27.03
N TRP A 395 -17.35 0.37 -27.14
CA TRP A 395 -16.02 -0.14 -26.79
C TRP A 395 -15.52 0.27 -25.40
N THR A 396 -16.33 0.97 -24.58
CA THR A 396 -15.96 1.22 -23.18
C THR A 396 -16.09 -0.10 -22.40
N PRO A 397 -14.99 -0.64 -21.86
CA PRO A 397 -15.02 -1.99 -21.31
C PRO A 397 -15.86 -2.03 -20.02
N LEU A 398 -16.66 -3.08 -19.88
CA LEU A 398 -17.48 -3.50 -18.73
C LEU A 398 -16.59 -3.80 -17.49
N LEU A 399 -15.90 -2.80 -16.97
CA LEU A 399 -14.94 -2.95 -15.86
C LEU A 399 -15.43 -2.36 -14.53
N ASP A 400 -16.68 -1.90 -14.50
CA ASP A 400 -17.33 -1.30 -13.32
C ASP A 400 -18.07 -2.36 -12.49
N LEU A 401 -17.42 -3.51 -12.21
CA LEU A 401 -17.96 -4.50 -11.27
C LEU A 401 -17.51 -4.14 -9.85
N PRO A 402 -18.42 -3.67 -8.96
CA PRO A 402 -18.09 -3.50 -7.56
C PRO A 402 -17.67 -4.84 -6.98
N SER A 403 -16.50 -4.88 -6.32
CA SER A 403 -16.02 -6.14 -5.74
C SER A 403 -16.99 -6.59 -4.65
N ALA A 404 -17.33 -7.89 -4.60
CA ALA A 404 -18.20 -8.44 -3.58
C ALA A 404 -17.73 -8.13 -2.14
N LYS A 405 -16.42 -7.94 -1.94
CA LYS A 405 -15.81 -7.53 -0.66
C LYS A 405 -16.31 -6.14 -0.20
N TYR A 406 -16.48 -5.20 -1.12
CA TYR A 406 -16.93 -3.83 -0.84
C TYR A 406 -18.45 -3.75 -0.70
N PHE A 407 -19.19 -4.55 -1.47
CA PHE A 407 -20.65 -4.65 -1.33
C PHE A 407 -21.06 -5.22 0.04
N ILE A 408 -20.37 -6.25 0.53
CA ILE A 408 -20.59 -6.82 1.87
C ILE A 408 -20.23 -5.81 2.97
N GLY A 409 -19.12 -5.07 2.81
CA GLY A 409 -18.75 -3.99 3.71
C GLY A 409 -19.79 -2.87 3.77
N HIS A 410 -20.35 -2.48 2.62
CA HIS A 410 -21.37 -1.44 2.51
C HIS A 410 -22.67 -1.80 3.26
N VAL A 411 -23.14 -3.05 3.16
CA VAL A 411 -24.34 -3.49 3.91
C VAL A 411 -24.06 -3.55 5.42
N SER A 412 -22.84 -3.94 5.82
CA SER A 412 -22.45 -4.04 7.23
C SER A 412 -22.20 -2.69 7.92
N ASN A 413 -22.02 -1.60 7.16
CA ASN A 413 -21.73 -0.26 7.69
C ASN A 413 -22.95 0.69 7.64
N ARG A 414 -24.19 0.18 7.48
CA ARG A 414 -25.41 1.02 7.53
C ARG A 414 -25.55 1.72 8.90
N ASN A 415 -26.03 2.96 8.93
CA ASN A 415 -26.14 3.77 10.16
C ASN A 415 -27.40 3.47 10.99
N THR A 416 -27.67 2.19 11.25
CA THR A 416 -28.65 1.79 12.28
C THR A 416 -28.20 2.28 13.67
N LEU A 417 -29.10 2.34 14.66
CA LEU A 417 -28.79 2.78 16.03
C LEU A 417 -27.51 2.16 16.61
N THR A 418 -27.38 0.83 16.52
CA THR A 418 -26.23 0.10 17.09
C THR A 418 -24.95 0.26 16.26
N GLN A 419 -25.07 0.44 14.94
CA GLN A 419 -23.92 0.49 14.03
C GLN A 419 -23.38 1.92 13.85
N ALA A 420 -24.23 2.95 13.96
CA ALA A 420 -23.83 4.34 13.87
C ALA A 420 -22.72 4.69 14.87
N ARG A 421 -22.87 4.29 16.14
CA ARG A 421 -21.82 4.47 17.16
C ARG A 421 -20.49 3.82 16.76
N ARG A 422 -20.52 2.58 16.27
CA ARG A 422 -19.31 1.85 15.83
C ARG A 422 -18.62 2.54 14.64
N ASN A 423 -19.40 3.10 13.72
CA ASN A 423 -18.90 3.83 12.58
C ASN A 423 -18.20 5.13 13.02
N ILE A 424 -18.83 5.90 13.92
CA ILE A 424 -18.26 7.13 14.49
C ILE A 424 -16.98 6.83 15.28
N SER A 425 -17.01 5.86 16.20
CA SER A 425 -15.83 5.53 17.03
C SER A 425 -14.58 5.16 16.23
N ARG A 426 -14.72 4.53 15.06
CA ARG A 426 -13.57 4.15 14.22
C ARG A 426 -12.73 5.34 13.74
N HIS A 427 -13.32 6.53 13.62
CA HIS A 427 -12.61 7.73 13.19
C HIS A 427 -12.37 8.70 14.35
N TYR A 428 -13.40 8.98 15.14
CA TYR A 428 -13.37 10.05 16.14
C TYR A 428 -12.74 9.60 17.48
N ASP A 429 -12.66 8.29 17.74
CA ASP A 429 -11.99 7.75 18.94
C ASP A 429 -10.54 7.30 18.67
N LEU A 430 -9.92 7.81 17.59
CA LEU A 430 -8.52 7.47 17.27
C LEU A 430 -7.54 7.97 18.34
N SER A 431 -7.57 9.27 18.63
CA SER A 431 -6.80 9.92 19.70
C SER A 431 -7.07 11.42 19.70
N ASN A 432 -7.48 11.99 20.83
CA ASN A 432 -7.61 13.44 20.99
C ASN A 432 -6.27 14.17 20.75
N GLU A 433 -5.15 13.56 21.16
CA GLU A 433 -3.81 14.08 20.97
C GLU A 433 -3.49 14.17 19.47
N LEU A 434 -3.81 13.14 18.68
CA LEU A 434 -3.65 13.17 17.22
C LEU A 434 -4.39 14.35 16.59
N PHE A 435 -5.68 14.53 16.93
CA PHE A 435 -6.49 15.62 16.37
C PHE A 435 -5.91 17.00 16.74
N SER A 436 -5.45 17.17 17.98
CA SER A 436 -4.83 18.42 18.44
C SER A 436 -3.55 18.80 17.69
N LEU A 437 -2.89 17.84 17.01
CA LEU A 437 -1.67 18.12 16.24
C LEU A 437 -1.94 18.78 14.89
N PHE A 438 -3.17 18.81 14.40
CA PHE A 438 -3.48 19.43 13.11
C PHE A 438 -4.66 20.40 13.12
N LEU A 439 -5.60 20.22 14.06
CA LEU A 439 -6.64 21.21 14.34
C LEU A 439 -6.04 22.43 15.06
N ASP A 440 -6.79 23.53 15.09
CA ASP A 440 -6.50 24.69 15.94
C ASP A 440 -6.95 24.41 17.39
N GLU A 441 -6.70 25.37 18.30
CA GLU A 441 -6.94 25.14 19.73
C GLU A 441 -8.43 25.00 20.10
N THR A 442 -9.35 25.39 19.19
CA THR A 442 -10.78 25.15 19.38
C THR A 442 -11.16 23.67 19.22
N MET A 443 -10.30 22.86 18.58
CA MET A 443 -10.61 21.48 18.16
C MET A 443 -11.82 21.40 17.21
N ALA A 444 -12.08 22.43 16.41
CA ALA A 444 -13.14 22.42 15.41
C ALA A 444 -12.72 21.60 14.18
N TYR A 445 -13.31 20.41 14.02
CA TYR A 445 -13.12 19.54 12.85
C TYR A 445 -14.25 19.71 11.84
N SER A 446 -14.42 20.96 11.41
CA SER A 446 -15.40 21.41 10.41
C SER A 446 -14.81 22.55 9.57
N CYS A 447 -15.51 22.98 8.52
CA CYS A 447 -15.09 24.12 7.71
C CYS A 447 -14.95 25.40 8.54
N ALA A 448 -13.84 26.11 8.36
CA ALA A 448 -13.66 27.48 8.85
C ALA A 448 -14.21 28.50 7.83
N SER A 449 -14.30 29.78 8.18
CA SER A 449 -14.65 30.85 7.23
C SER A 449 -13.53 31.87 7.17
N PHE A 450 -12.80 31.95 6.06
CA PHE A 450 -11.61 32.81 5.90
C PHE A 450 -11.98 34.18 5.30
N LYS A 451 -11.22 35.22 5.68
CA LYS A 451 -11.26 36.55 5.04
C LYS A 451 -10.11 36.75 4.05
N SER A 452 -9.00 36.05 4.28
CA SER A 452 -7.82 36.05 3.42
C SER A 452 -7.10 34.70 3.52
N GLU A 453 -6.24 34.40 2.53
CA GLU A 453 -5.53 33.12 2.45
C GLU A 453 -4.57 32.90 3.64
N ASP A 454 -3.89 33.96 4.12
CA ASP A 454 -2.89 33.89 5.19
C ASP A 454 -3.46 34.02 6.60
N GLU A 455 -4.79 34.01 6.74
CA GLU A 455 -5.42 34.18 8.04
C GLU A 455 -5.25 32.94 8.92
N ASP A 456 -5.12 33.17 10.23
CA ASP A 456 -4.98 32.09 11.20
C ASP A 456 -6.23 31.19 11.24
N LEU A 457 -6.00 29.87 11.30
CA LEU A 457 -7.07 28.87 11.27
C LEU A 457 -8.04 29.06 12.43
N LYS A 458 -7.56 29.41 13.63
CA LYS A 458 -8.40 29.63 14.81
C LYS A 458 -9.35 30.81 14.59
N ASP A 459 -8.84 31.92 14.06
CA ASP A 459 -9.64 33.12 13.81
C ASP A 459 -10.70 32.88 12.73
N ALA A 460 -10.40 32.05 11.74
CA ALA A 460 -11.36 31.59 10.74
C ALA A 460 -12.41 30.63 11.32
N GLN A 461 -12.03 29.74 12.25
CA GLN A 461 -12.96 28.83 12.93
C GLN A 461 -13.90 29.58 13.87
N LEU A 462 -13.37 30.44 14.74
CA LEU A 462 -14.18 31.26 15.65
C LEU A 462 -15.17 32.15 14.88
N ARG A 463 -14.78 32.63 13.70
CA ARG A 463 -15.70 33.34 12.81
C ARG A 463 -16.80 32.45 12.28
N ASN A 464 -16.50 31.26 11.80
CA ASN A 464 -17.53 30.34 11.34
C ASN A 464 -18.55 30.04 12.44
N LEU A 465 -18.07 29.76 13.66
CA LEU A 465 -18.93 29.56 14.84
C LEU A 465 -19.78 30.80 15.13
N SER A 466 -19.20 32.00 15.09
CA SER A 466 -19.92 33.27 15.30
C SER A 466 -21.00 33.52 14.23
N VAL A 467 -20.70 33.17 12.97
CA VAL A 467 -21.67 33.26 11.85
C VAL A 467 -22.85 32.32 12.09
N LEU A 468 -22.60 31.08 12.51
CA LEU A 468 -23.66 30.13 12.85
C LEU A 468 -24.51 30.59 14.04
N ILE A 469 -23.89 31.14 15.10
CA ILE A 469 -24.60 31.74 16.25
C ILE A 469 -25.51 32.88 15.79
N LYS A 470 -25.02 33.76 14.90
CA LYS A 470 -25.78 34.88 14.34
C LYS A 470 -26.93 34.39 13.45
N LYS A 471 -26.68 33.42 12.56
CA LYS A 471 -27.71 32.81 11.70
C LYS A 471 -28.83 32.15 12.50
N ALA A 472 -28.47 31.50 13.61
CA ALA A 472 -29.40 30.92 14.56
C ALA A 472 -30.09 31.96 15.47
N LYS A 473 -29.71 33.25 15.40
CA LYS A 473 -30.28 34.31 16.25
C LYS A 473 -30.30 33.94 17.74
N ILE A 474 -29.19 33.38 18.22
CA ILE A 474 -29.08 32.88 19.60
C ILE A 474 -29.05 34.05 20.58
N SER A 475 -29.71 33.88 21.73
CA SER A 475 -29.76 34.88 22.80
C SER A 475 -29.75 34.18 24.16
N LYS A 476 -29.47 34.93 25.22
CA LYS A 476 -29.37 34.42 26.59
C LYS A 476 -30.60 33.63 27.08
N LYS A 477 -31.79 33.96 26.58
CA LYS A 477 -33.05 33.30 26.96
C LYS A 477 -33.28 31.94 26.30
N HIS A 478 -32.51 31.60 25.27
CA HIS A 478 -32.73 30.38 24.51
C HIS A 478 -32.11 29.15 25.18
N HIS A 479 -32.71 27.99 24.94
CA HIS A 479 -32.13 26.67 25.16
C HIS A 479 -31.76 26.04 23.82
N ILE A 480 -30.47 25.78 23.62
CA ILE A 480 -29.89 25.26 22.39
C ILE A 480 -29.68 23.76 22.49
N LEU A 481 -30.00 23.03 21.42
CA LEU A 481 -29.55 21.67 21.18
C LEU A 481 -28.48 21.66 20.09
N GLU A 482 -27.33 21.07 20.35
CA GLU A 482 -26.36 20.72 19.30
C GLU A 482 -26.33 19.21 19.09
N ILE A 483 -26.58 18.79 17.85
CA ILE A 483 -26.53 17.38 17.44
C ILE A 483 -25.15 17.13 16.80
N GLY A 484 -24.31 16.37 17.51
CA GLY A 484 -22.94 16.10 17.11
C GLY A 484 -21.97 17.23 17.51
N PHE A 485 -21.87 17.54 18.80
CA PHE A 485 -21.08 18.69 19.31
C PHE A 485 -19.55 18.58 19.16
N GLY A 486 -19.05 17.46 18.61
CA GLY A 486 -17.61 17.23 18.44
C GLY A 486 -16.86 17.36 19.76
N TRP A 487 -15.77 18.14 19.76
CA TRP A 487 -14.97 18.43 20.96
C TRP A 487 -15.49 19.64 21.77
N GLY A 488 -16.71 20.12 21.51
CA GLY A 488 -17.37 21.17 22.28
C GLY A 488 -16.98 22.60 21.90
N SER A 489 -16.41 22.81 20.71
CA SER A 489 -15.98 24.13 20.23
C SER A 489 -17.15 25.12 20.16
N PHE A 490 -18.27 24.72 19.57
CA PHE A 490 -19.48 25.53 19.49
C PHE A 490 -20.11 25.75 20.87
N ALA A 491 -20.16 24.72 21.73
CA ALA A 491 -20.70 24.81 23.10
C ALA A 491 -20.03 25.93 23.92
N VAL A 492 -18.69 25.97 23.89
CA VAL A 492 -17.92 26.98 24.61
C VAL A 492 -18.15 28.36 24.01
N GLU A 493 -18.14 28.48 22.68
CA GLU A 493 -18.24 29.78 22.00
C GLU A 493 -19.64 30.40 22.12
N VAL A 494 -20.71 29.61 21.93
CA VAL A 494 -22.09 30.08 22.07
C VAL A 494 -22.38 30.55 23.48
N PHE A 495 -21.83 29.86 24.49
CA PHE A 495 -21.97 30.28 25.87
C PHE A 495 -21.22 31.58 26.13
N LYS A 496 -19.97 31.72 25.68
CA LYS A 496 -19.19 32.96 25.84
C LYS A 496 -19.88 34.17 25.24
N GLN A 497 -20.50 34.02 24.07
CA GLN A 497 -21.16 35.13 23.38
C GLN A 497 -22.55 35.47 23.94
N THR A 498 -23.28 34.50 24.48
CA THR A 498 -24.72 34.69 24.77
C THR A 498 -25.15 34.32 26.18
N GLY A 499 -24.43 33.43 26.87
CA GLY A 499 -24.80 32.88 28.17
C GLY A 499 -26.09 32.05 28.15
N CYS A 500 -26.48 31.50 27.00
CA CYS A 500 -27.68 30.68 26.83
C CYS A 500 -27.58 29.33 27.58
N LYS A 501 -28.70 28.61 27.70
CA LYS A 501 -28.69 27.21 28.15
C LYS A 501 -28.34 26.32 26.95
N TYR A 502 -27.56 25.27 27.17
CA TYR A 502 -27.08 24.43 26.08
C TYR A 502 -27.17 22.94 26.44
N THR A 503 -27.60 22.13 25.49
CA THR A 503 -27.51 20.67 25.51
C THR A 503 -26.78 20.20 24.24
N GLY A 504 -25.72 19.42 24.40
CA GLY A 504 -25.02 18.77 23.30
C GLY A 504 -25.18 17.26 23.38
N ILE A 505 -25.39 16.61 22.24
CA ILE A 505 -25.30 15.15 22.11
C ILE A 505 -24.18 14.71 21.16
N THR A 506 -23.49 13.60 21.49
CA THR A 506 -22.48 12.95 20.65
C THR A 506 -22.59 11.42 20.74
N LEU A 507 -21.98 10.71 19.80
CA LEU A 507 -21.80 9.26 19.82
C LEU A 507 -20.37 8.83 20.21
N SER A 508 -19.42 9.76 20.31
CA SER A 508 -18.01 9.47 20.65
C SER A 508 -17.75 9.69 22.14
N GLU A 509 -17.16 8.69 22.79
CA GLU A 509 -16.74 8.77 24.19
C GLU A 509 -15.57 9.74 24.36
N GLN A 510 -14.60 9.72 23.44
CA GLN A 510 -13.42 10.59 23.48
C GLN A 510 -13.78 12.08 23.31
N GLN A 511 -14.77 12.37 22.47
CA GLN A 511 -15.32 13.71 22.32
C GLN A 511 -16.05 14.19 23.56
N LEU A 512 -16.87 13.32 24.17
CA LEU A 512 -17.57 13.65 25.41
C LEU A 512 -16.58 13.96 26.54
N GLU A 513 -15.59 13.10 26.75
CA GLU A 513 -14.56 13.26 27.79
C GLU A 513 -13.82 14.59 27.64
N TYR A 514 -13.37 14.90 26.41
CA TYR A 514 -12.68 16.16 26.13
C TYR A 514 -13.58 17.39 26.34
N ALA A 515 -14.81 17.34 25.83
CA ALA A 515 -15.74 18.46 25.92
C ALA A 515 -16.17 18.72 27.36
N GLN A 516 -16.39 17.65 28.16
CA GLN A 516 -16.63 17.77 29.60
C GLN A 516 -15.48 18.50 30.26
N LEU A 517 -14.25 18.03 30.12
CA LEU A 517 -13.07 18.68 30.71
C LEU A 517 -12.99 20.18 30.35
N LYS A 518 -13.28 20.56 29.11
CA LYS A 518 -13.31 21.98 28.69
C LYS A 518 -14.42 22.79 29.34
N VAL A 519 -15.61 22.22 29.49
CA VAL A 519 -16.74 22.83 30.17
C VAL A 519 -16.46 23.00 31.67
N GLU A 520 -15.84 22.00 32.31
CA GLU A 520 -15.43 22.06 33.71
C GLU A 520 -14.37 23.13 33.94
N GLN A 521 -13.33 23.17 33.11
CA GLN A 521 -12.26 24.18 33.18
C GLN A 521 -12.79 25.61 32.99
N ALA A 522 -13.88 25.78 32.24
CA ALA A 522 -14.53 27.06 32.04
C ALA A 522 -15.58 27.40 33.12
N GLY A 523 -15.85 26.49 34.07
CA GLY A 523 -16.86 26.68 35.12
C GLY A 523 -18.29 26.71 34.61
N LEU A 524 -18.59 25.99 33.52
CA LEU A 524 -19.87 26.09 32.78
C LEU A 524 -20.82 24.90 32.99
N GLN A 525 -20.50 24.03 33.96
CA GLN A 525 -21.20 22.77 34.22
C GLN A 525 -22.70 22.96 34.49
N ASP A 526 -23.10 24.06 35.13
CA ASP A 526 -24.51 24.34 35.48
C ASP A 526 -25.37 24.79 34.28
N ARG A 527 -24.74 25.10 33.14
CA ARG A 527 -25.41 25.69 31.97
C ARG A 527 -25.28 24.86 30.69
N ILE A 528 -24.26 23.99 30.64
CA ILE A 528 -23.94 23.13 29.51
C ILE A 528 -24.14 21.67 29.92
N THR A 529 -25.12 21.01 29.32
CA THR A 529 -25.35 19.57 29.47
C THR A 529 -24.77 18.82 28.28
N LEU A 530 -23.86 17.87 28.49
CA LEU A 530 -23.27 17.04 27.43
C LEU A 530 -23.66 15.58 27.62
N LEU A 531 -24.19 14.94 26.57
CA LEU A 531 -24.71 13.57 26.64
C LEU A 531 -24.09 12.67 25.56
N LEU A 532 -23.78 11.44 25.94
CA LEU A 532 -23.48 10.36 25.01
C LEU A 532 -24.80 9.72 24.57
N CYS A 533 -25.40 10.23 23.50
CA CYS A 533 -26.74 9.88 23.09
C CYS A 533 -26.90 9.97 21.56
N ASP A 534 -27.59 8.99 20.99
CA ASP A 534 -28.08 9.09 19.62
C ASP A 534 -29.26 10.07 19.55
N TYR A 535 -29.31 10.92 18.52
CA TYR A 535 -30.38 11.91 18.36
C TYR A 535 -31.78 11.27 18.27
N ARG A 536 -31.86 10.03 17.76
CA ARG A 536 -33.11 9.25 17.66
C ARG A 536 -33.63 8.78 19.02
N GLN A 537 -32.76 8.75 20.03
CA GLN A 537 -33.07 8.32 21.39
C GLN A 537 -33.03 9.47 22.39
N MET A 538 -32.94 10.71 21.90
CA MET A 538 -32.88 11.88 22.76
C MET A 538 -34.12 11.93 23.67
N PRO A 539 -33.95 12.18 24.99
CA PRO A 539 -35.08 12.35 25.88
C PRO A 539 -35.93 13.55 25.44
N ASN A 540 -37.10 13.29 24.84
CA ASN A 540 -38.04 14.33 24.37
C ASN A 540 -38.83 14.98 25.52
N LYS A 541 -38.13 15.44 26.57
CA LYS A 541 -38.76 16.10 27.72
C LYS A 541 -38.94 17.60 27.51
N ASP A 542 -37.95 18.25 26.90
CA ASP A 542 -37.94 19.70 26.68
C ASP A 542 -37.88 20.04 25.18
N LYS A 543 -38.52 21.15 24.81
CA LYS A 543 -38.39 21.74 23.47
C LYS A 543 -37.20 22.70 23.44
N TYR A 544 -36.47 22.72 22.34
CA TYR A 544 -35.31 23.59 22.15
C TYR A 544 -35.66 24.78 21.28
N ASP A 545 -35.23 25.96 21.70
CA ASP A 545 -35.41 27.19 20.92
C ASP A 545 -34.60 27.17 19.63
N LYS A 546 -33.44 26.49 19.63
CA LYS A 546 -32.57 26.39 18.47
C LYS A 546 -31.93 25.01 18.41
N ILE A 547 -31.84 24.44 17.22
CA ILE A 547 -31.09 23.21 16.95
C ILE A 547 -29.95 23.54 16.00
N ILE A 548 -28.74 23.12 16.33
CA ILE A 548 -27.53 23.29 15.53
C ILE A 548 -26.96 21.90 15.21
N SER A 549 -26.51 21.68 13.99
CA SER A 549 -25.83 20.44 13.61
C SER A 549 -24.77 20.76 12.56
N ILE A 550 -23.50 20.52 12.90
CA ILE A 550 -22.33 20.85 12.08
C ILE A 550 -21.61 19.55 11.74
N GLY A 551 -21.53 19.19 10.46
CA GLY A 551 -20.75 18.03 10.00
C GLY A 551 -21.26 16.67 10.50
N MET A 552 -22.54 16.58 10.90
CA MET A 552 -23.14 15.37 11.46
C MET A 552 -24.00 14.60 10.44
N ILE A 553 -24.71 15.29 9.56
CA ILE A 553 -25.71 14.69 8.66
C ILE A 553 -25.10 13.74 7.62
N GLU A 554 -23.81 13.90 7.34
CA GLU A 554 -22.97 13.01 6.53
C GLU A 554 -22.92 11.59 7.10
N HIS A 555 -23.17 11.43 8.40
CA HIS A 555 -23.19 10.15 9.11
C HIS A 555 -24.61 9.60 9.35
N VAL A 556 -25.66 10.32 8.92
CA VAL A 556 -27.05 9.84 9.02
C VAL A 556 -27.31 8.77 7.96
N GLY A 557 -26.85 9.01 6.73
CA GLY A 557 -27.07 8.11 5.60
C GLY A 557 -28.40 8.33 4.88
N HIS A 558 -28.44 7.93 3.60
CA HIS A 558 -29.54 8.22 2.68
C HIS A 558 -30.92 7.83 3.21
N ASP A 559 -31.05 6.66 3.84
CA ASP A 559 -32.33 6.08 4.23
C ASP A 559 -32.93 6.75 5.49
N TYR A 560 -32.16 7.55 6.22
CA TYR A 560 -32.52 8.08 7.55
C TYR A 560 -32.66 9.61 7.60
N ILE A 561 -32.55 10.30 6.45
CA ILE A 561 -32.66 11.77 6.40
C ILE A 561 -34.05 12.25 6.85
N GLU A 562 -35.14 11.57 6.46
CA GLU A 562 -36.49 11.90 6.91
C GLU A 562 -36.61 11.72 8.43
N GLU A 563 -36.10 10.62 8.98
CA GLU A 563 -36.10 10.37 10.43
C GLU A 563 -35.34 11.47 11.19
N PHE A 564 -34.20 11.91 10.66
CA PHE A 564 -33.46 13.05 11.21
C PHE A 564 -34.31 14.32 11.29
N PHE A 565 -35.03 14.67 10.22
CA PHE A 565 -35.91 15.84 10.22
C PHE A 565 -37.15 15.65 11.12
N THR A 566 -37.70 14.44 11.22
CA THR A 566 -38.78 14.14 12.18
C THR A 566 -38.32 14.34 13.63
N CYS A 567 -37.11 13.91 13.97
CA CYS A 567 -36.52 14.16 15.29
C CYS A 567 -36.33 15.66 15.54
N CYS A 568 -35.80 16.40 14.56
CA CYS A 568 -35.62 17.85 14.68
C CYS A 568 -36.96 18.58 14.87
N GLU A 569 -37.97 18.28 14.04
CA GLU A 569 -39.32 18.85 14.15
C GLU A 569 -39.92 18.59 15.54
N SER A 570 -39.73 17.36 16.05
CA SER A 570 -40.23 16.95 17.37
C SER A 570 -39.49 17.62 18.52
N ALA A 571 -38.22 17.96 18.38
CA ALA A 571 -37.42 18.59 19.41
C ALA A 571 -37.53 20.13 19.40
N LEU A 572 -37.85 20.74 18.26
CA LEU A 572 -37.83 22.18 18.07
C LEU A 572 -39.08 22.86 18.66
N ALA A 573 -38.89 23.92 19.45
CA ALA A 573 -39.95 24.81 19.93
C ALA A 573 -40.67 25.50 18.75
N GLU A 574 -41.89 26.01 18.97
CA GLU A 574 -42.76 26.54 17.91
C GLU A 574 -42.05 27.60 17.03
N ASP A 575 -41.46 28.62 17.67
CA ASP A 575 -40.68 29.70 17.04
C ASP A 575 -39.18 29.37 16.88
N GLY A 576 -38.84 28.09 16.94
CA GLY A 576 -37.45 27.65 16.89
C GLY A 576 -36.83 27.72 15.50
N LEU A 577 -35.49 27.73 15.46
CA LEU A 577 -34.71 27.64 14.22
C LEU A 577 -33.83 26.40 14.23
N LEU A 578 -33.72 25.74 13.09
CA LEU A 578 -32.74 24.68 12.85
C LEU A 578 -31.65 25.23 11.91
N VAL A 579 -30.39 25.09 12.29
CA VAL A 579 -29.24 25.42 11.45
C VAL A 579 -28.41 24.18 11.18
N LEU A 580 -28.24 23.86 9.90
CA LEU A 580 -27.40 22.75 9.44
C LEU A 580 -26.18 23.30 8.71
N GLN A 581 -25.00 22.80 9.04
CA GLN A 581 -23.81 22.89 8.20
C GLN A 581 -23.41 21.49 7.75
N PHE A 582 -23.24 21.25 6.45
CA PHE A 582 -22.91 19.93 5.94
C PHE A 582 -22.15 19.91 4.62
N PHE A 583 -21.20 18.98 4.55
CA PHE A 583 -20.54 18.57 3.33
C PHE A 583 -21.56 17.94 2.38
N SER A 584 -21.56 18.42 1.13
CA SER A 584 -22.43 17.94 0.07
C SER A 584 -21.69 17.45 -1.17
N ILE A 585 -22.42 16.68 -1.97
CA ILE A 585 -22.02 16.33 -3.34
C ILE A 585 -23.06 16.87 -4.33
N PRO A 586 -22.66 17.33 -5.54
CA PRO A 586 -23.61 17.77 -6.55
C PRO A 586 -24.64 16.70 -6.91
N ASP A 587 -25.87 17.13 -7.17
CA ASP A 587 -27.02 16.26 -7.46
C ASP A 587 -26.77 15.25 -8.58
N GLU A 588 -26.15 15.67 -9.68
CA GLU A 588 -25.80 14.81 -10.81
C GLU A 588 -24.99 13.58 -10.38
N ARG A 589 -24.18 13.70 -9.33
CA ARG A 589 -23.27 12.66 -8.85
C ARG A 589 -23.84 11.86 -7.69
N TYR A 590 -24.91 12.32 -7.06
CA TYR A 590 -25.40 11.78 -5.80
C TYR A 590 -25.76 10.30 -5.88
N ASP A 591 -26.55 9.91 -6.89
CA ASP A 591 -26.96 8.51 -7.07
C ASP A 591 -25.78 7.57 -7.33
N SER A 592 -24.82 8.01 -8.15
CA SER A 592 -23.60 7.23 -8.40
C SER A 592 -22.71 7.11 -7.16
N HIS A 593 -22.61 8.18 -6.37
CA HIS A 593 -21.80 8.22 -5.15
C HIS A 593 -22.41 7.33 -4.06
N ARG A 594 -23.73 7.42 -3.82
CA ARG A 594 -24.37 6.61 -2.77
C ARG A 594 -24.25 5.11 -3.04
N GLN A 595 -24.26 4.70 -4.31
CA GLN A 595 -24.20 3.29 -4.73
C GLN A 595 -22.77 2.74 -4.85
N SER A 596 -21.74 3.58 -4.76
CA SER A 596 -20.34 3.17 -4.92
C SER A 596 -19.57 3.19 -3.60
N THR A 597 -18.50 2.40 -3.54
CA THR A 597 -17.50 2.48 -2.47
C THR A 597 -16.32 3.31 -2.95
N ASP A 598 -15.83 4.20 -2.10
CA ASP A 598 -14.71 5.08 -2.39
C ASP A 598 -13.68 5.10 -1.25
N PHE A 599 -12.58 5.81 -1.48
CA PHE A 599 -11.51 5.98 -0.51
C PHE A 599 -12.03 6.48 0.84
N MET A 600 -12.98 7.43 0.84
CA MET A 600 -13.51 8.01 2.06
C MET A 600 -14.20 6.97 2.91
N ARG A 601 -15.10 6.17 2.34
CA ARG A 601 -15.84 5.13 3.05
C ARG A 601 -14.95 4.00 3.57
N ASP A 602 -13.91 3.64 2.81
CA ASP A 602 -13.05 2.50 3.12
C ASP A 602 -11.93 2.85 4.13
N TYR A 603 -11.40 4.07 4.09
CA TYR A 603 -10.22 4.46 4.86
C TYR A 603 -10.47 5.49 5.95
N ILE A 604 -11.45 6.40 5.79
CA ILE A 604 -11.59 7.57 6.67
C ILE A 604 -12.90 7.54 7.45
N PHE A 605 -14.05 7.49 6.77
CA PHE A 605 -15.40 7.56 7.35
C PHE A 605 -16.26 6.34 6.97
N PRO A 606 -16.10 5.19 7.64
CA PRO A 606 -16.96 4.03 7.45
C PRO A 606 -18.44 4.39 7.65
N GLY A 607 -19.29 4.09 6.68
CA GLY A 607 -20.72 4.41 6.73
C GLY A 607 -21.09 5.85 6.37
N GLY A 608 -20.10 6.71 6.07
CA GLY A 608 -20.34 8.07 5.60
C GLY A 608 -21.06 8.11 4.26
N CYS A 609 -22.01 9.03 4.11
CA CYS A 609 -22.74 9.26 2.88
C CYS A 609 -23.02 10.74 2.71
N LEU A 610 -22.30 11.39 1.81
CA LEU A 610 -22.49 12.80 1.51
C LEU A 610 -23.88 13.01 0.88
N PRO A 611 -24.75 13.84 1.47
CA PRO A 611 -26.04 14.17 0.87
C PRO A 611 -25.87 15.15 -0.30
N ALA A 612 -26.85 15.16 -1.21
CA ALA A 612 -27.04 16.28 -2.12
C ALA A 612 -27.96 17.34 -1.47
N LEU A 613 -27.84 18.59 -1.91
CA LEU A 613 -28.70 19.67 -1.44
C LEU A 613 -30.18 19.36 -1.67
N SER A 614 -30.54 18.84 -2.85
CA SER A 614 -31.95 18.48 -3.13
C SER A 614 -32.47 17.38 -2.20
N ARG A 615 -31.62 16.43 -1.80
CA ARG A 615 -31.98 15.34 -0.89
C ARG A 615 -32.29 15.86 0.52
N ILE A 616 -31.51 16.83 0.99
CA ILE A 616 -31.76 17.49 2.28
C ILE A 616 -33.09 18.25 2.23
N ILE A 617 -33.31 19.03 1.17
CA ILE A 617 -34.55 19.80 1.00
C ILE A 617 -35.77 18.86 0.91
N SER A 618 -35.69 17.78 0.13
CA SER A 618 -36.80 16.84 -0.02
C SER A 618 -37.09 16.06 1.25
N GLY A 619 -36.05 15.62 1.98
CA GLY A 619 -36.21 14.94 3.26
C GLY A 619 -36.83 15.86 4.33
N MET A 620 -36.39 17.11 4.38
CA MET A 620 -37.00 18.14 5.24
C MET A 620 -38.49 18.33 4.90
N ALA A 621 -38.83 18.53 3.63
CA ALA A 621 -40.20 18.78 3.20
C ALA A 621 -41.13 17.59 3.43
N ALA A 622 -40.62 16.37 3.33
CA ALA A 622 -41.40 15.14 3.56
C ALA A 622 -41.67 14.88 5.05
N ALA A 623 -40.78 15.31 5.95
CA ALA A 623 -40.76 14.86 7.34
C ALA A 623 -41.03 15.96 8.38
N SER A 624 -41.21 17.21 7.95
CA SER A 624 -41.34 18.37 8.85
C SER A 624 -42.22 19.47 8.24
N LYS A 625 -42.58 20.46 9.07
CA LYS A 625 -43.25 21.70 8.60
C LYS A 625 -42.24 22.81 8.34
N LEU A 626 -40.95 22.50 8.36
CA LEU A 626 -39.90 23.48 8.19
C LEU A 626 -39.84 23.97 6.74
N CYS A 627 -39.42 25.22 6.59
CA CYS A 627 -39.12 25.87 5.34
C CYS A 627 -37.71 26.45 5.41
N VAL A 628 -37.05 26.49 4.25
CA VAL A 628 -35.74 27.12 4.10
C VAL A 628 -35.89 28.63 4.19
N VAL A 629 -35.16 29.27 5.10
CA VAL A 629 -35.12 30.74 5.21
C VAL A 629 -33.79 31.34 4.74
N HIS A 630 -32.73 30.53 4.68
CA HIS A 630 -31.41 30.95 4.21
C HIS A 630 -30.60 29.74 3.75
N VAL A 631 -29.83 29.89 2.66
CA VAL A 631 -28.84 28.91 2.17
C VAL A 631 -27.60 29.68 1.76
N GLU A 632 -26.43 29.19 2.19
CA GLU A 632 -25.13 29.69 1.72
C GLU A 632 -24.21 28.51 1.45
N GLU A 633 -23.48 28.56 0.34
CA GLU A 633 -22.42 27.61 -0.02
C GLU A 633 -21.08 28.23 0.39
N ILE A 634 -20.33 27.51 1.22
CA ILE A 634 -19.05 27.96 1.81
C ILE A 634 -17.90 27.00 1.47
N GLY A 635 -18.07 26.06 0.55
CA GLY A 635 -17.14 24.97 0.28
C GLY A 635 -15.74 25.42 -0.12
N ILE A 636 -15.60 26.60 -0.72
CA ILE A 636 -14.28 27.15 -1.03
C ILE A 636 -13.42 27.41 0.22
N HIS A 637 -14.04 27.74 1.36
CA HIS A 637 -13.31 27.88 2.62
C HIS A 637 -12.84 26.54 3.18
N TYR A 638 -13.52 25.45 2.81
CA TYR A 638 -13.13 24.11 3.22
C TYR A 638 -11.83 23.68 2.51
N TYR A 639 -11.62 24.12 1.26
CA TYR A 639 -10.32 23.97 0.60
C TYR A 639 -9.20 24.53 1.49
N GLN A 640 -9.33 25.78 1.93
CA GLN A 640 -8.32 26.43 2.76
C GLN A 640 -8.18 25.76 4.14
N THR A 641 -9.29 25.37 4.75
CA THR A 641 -9.31 24.61 6.01
C THR A 641 -8.45 23.33 5.89
N LEU A 642 -8.66 22.54 4.83
CA LEU A 642 -7.91 21.32 4.56
C LEU A 642 -6.43 21.57 4.25
N ARG A 643 -6.09 22.72 3.63
CA ARG A 643 -4.69 23.13 3.45
C ARG A 643 -4.01 23.40 4.79
N CYS A 644 -4.68 24.11 5.69
CA CYS A 644 -4.17 24.37 7.04
C CYS A 644 -3.97 23.06 7.82
N TRP A 645 -4.98 22.18 7.84
CA TRP A 645 -4.88 20.87 8.50
C TRP A 645 -3.74 20.03 7.96
N ARG A 646 -3.61 19.91 6.63
CA ARG A 646 -2.50 19.18 6.00
C ARG A 646 -1.14 19.76 6.41
N ASN A 647 -1.02 21.08 6.38
CA ASN A 647 0.22 21.75 6.74
C ASN A 647 0.61 21.49 8.20
N ASN A 648 -0.34 21.61 9.13
CA ASN A 648 -0.12 21.35 10.55
C ASN A 648 0.22 19.87 10.80
N PHE A 649 -0.53 18.95 10.18
CA PHE A 649 -0.30 17.51 10.27
C PHE A 649 1.11 17.11 9.81
N LEU A 650 1.54 17.61 8.64
CA LEU A 650 2.87 17.30 8.12
C LEU A 650 4.00 17.98 8.92
N LYS A 651 3.79 19.18 9.46
CA LYS A 651 4.74 19.83 10.39
C LYS A 651 4.92 18.99 11.65
N ASN A 652 3.85 18.40 12.17
CA ASN A 652 3.85 17.59 13.40
C ASN A 652 4.09 16.09 13.17
N LYS A 653 4.52 15.69 11.96
CA LYS A 653 4.75 14.28 11.58
C LYS A 653 5.61 13.48 12.58
N ARG A 654 6.61 14.11 13.20
CA ARG A 654 7.44 13.43 14.22
C ARG A 654 6.67 13.09 15.49
N GLN A 655 5.83 14.01 15.96
CA GLN A 655 4.97 13.80 17.14
C GLN A 655 3.91 12.75 16.84
N ILE A 656 3.30 12.79 15.65
CA ILE A 656 2.34 11.78 15.20
C ILE A 656 2.95 10.37 15.23
N ARG A 657 4.20 10.20 14.76
CA ARG A 657 4.91 8.90 14.87
C ARG A 657 5.18 8.49 16.30
N ALA A 658 5.47 9.45 17.19
CA ALA A 658 5.70 9.16 18.61
C ALA A 658 4.42 8.67 19.32
N LEU A 659 3.23 9.07 18.84
CA LEU A 659 1.93 8.54 19.29
C LEU A 659 1.64 7.11 18.77
N GLY A 660 2.52 6.53 17.96
CA GLY A 660 2.38 5.16 17.43
C GLY A 660 1.76 5.05 16.03
N PHE A 661 1.48 6.18 15.36
CA PHE A 661 0.96 6.17 14.00
C PHE A 661 2.08 6.02 12.96
N ASP A 662 2.00 4.98 12.15
CA ASP A 662 3.02 4.64 11.18
C ASP A 662 2.99 5.53 9.91
N ASP A 663 3.97 5.33 9.03
CA ASP A 663 4.05 6.09 7.78
C ASP A 663 2.91 5.77 6.80
N LYS A 664 2.26 4.60 6.92
CA LYS A 664 1.11 4.25 6.10
C LYS A 664 -0.08 5.11 6.51
N PHE A 665 -0.36 5.20 7.81
CA PHE A 665 -1.38 6.08 8.38
C PHE A 665 -1.17 7.53 7.95
N ILE A 666 0.06 8.03 8.07
CA ILE A 666 0.38 9.42 7.69
C ILE A 666 0.10 9.67 6.20
N ARG A 667 0.45 8.73 5.30
CA ARG A 667 0.13 8.85 3.87
C ARG A 667 -1.37 8.73 3.59
N THR A 668 -2.10 7.90 4.34
CA THR A 668 -3.57 7.84 4.25
C THR A 668 -4.21 9.18 4.58
N TRP A 669 -3.75 9.85 5.64
CA TRP A 669 -4.26 11.18 6.02
C TRP A 669 -3.82 12.29 5.07
N GLU A 670 -2.58 12.25 4.57
CA GLU A 670 -2.13 13.18 3.53
C GLU A 670 -2.99 13.07 2.26
N TYR A 671 -3.30 11.83 1.85
CA TYR A 671 -4.19 11.57 0.72
C TYR A 671 -5.59 12.10 0.97
N TYR A 672 -6.15 11.88 2.16
CA TYR A 672 -7.45 12.39 2.56
C TYR A 672 -7.54 13.92 2.42
N PHE A 673 -6.56 14.65 2.97
CA PHE A 673 -6.59 16.12 2.91
C PHE A 673 -6.53 16.63 1.46
N ASP A 674 -5.62 16.11 0.64
CA ASP A 674 -5.47 16.56 -0.75
C ASP A 674 -6.66 16.12 -1.63
N TYR A 675 -7.24 14.95 -1.37
CA TYR A 675 -8.42 14.45 -2.07
C TYR A 675 -9.63 15.36 -1.84
N CYS A 676 -9.93 15.66 -0.57
CA CYS A 676 -11.04 16.56 -0.24
C CYS A 676 -10.77 18.00 -0.70
N ALA A 677 -9.54 18.50 -0.54
CA ALA A 677 -9.16 19.84 -0.96
C ALA A 677 -9.36 20.01 -2.49
N ALA A 678 -8.95 19.02 -3.29
CA ALA A 678 -9.19 19.03 -4.73
C ALA A 678 -10.69 19.09 -5.04
N GLY A 679 -11.50 18.32 -4.30
CA GLY A 679 -12.93 18.25 -4.54
C GLY A 679 -13.64 19.58 -4.30
N PHE A 680 -13.32 20.26 -3.19
CA PHE A 680 -13.83 21.61 -2.90
C PHE A 680 -13.33 22.66 -3.90
N LYS A 681 -12.03 22.67 -4.21
CA LYS A 681 -11.45 23.62 -5.17
C LYS A 681 -12.01 23.48 -6.59
N THR A 682 -12.57 22.32 -6.92
CA THR A 682 -13.20 22.03 -8.22
C THR A 682 -14.73 22.06 -8.18
N HIS A 683 -15.33 22.45 -7.05
CA HIS A 683 -16.79 22.41 -6.84
C HIS A 683 -17.43 21.03 -7.10
N THR A 684 -16.63 19.97 -7.00
CA THR A 684 -17.13 18.60 -7.06
C THR A 684 -17.60 18.08 -5.71
N PHE A 685 -17.31 18.87 -4.68
CA PHE A 685 -17.86 18.86 -3.32
C PHE A 685 -18.31 20.29 -2.97
N GLY A 686 -19.28 20.41 -2.08
CA GLY A 686 -19.71 21.68 -1.50
C GLY A 686 -19.87 21.59 0.00
N ASP A 687 -20.02 22.71 0.68
CA ASP A 687 -20.41 22.77 2.10
C ASP A 687 -21.49 23.83 2.27
N TYR A 688 -22.66 23.43 2.76
CA TYR A 688 -23.82 24.32 2.84
C TYR A 688 -24.14 24.66 4.29
N GLN A 689 -24.41 25.93 4.55
CA GLN A 689 -25.07 26.39 5.77
C GLN A 689 -26.52 26.78 5.48
N ILE A 690 -27.47 26.02 6.04
CA ILE A 690 -28.90 26.21 5.82
C ILE A 690 -29.60 26.53 7.13
N VAL A 691 -30.46 27.54 7.10
CA VAL A 691 -31.36 27.87 8.21
C VAL A 691 -32.78 27.48 7.82
N PHE A 692 -33.45 26.78 8.72
CA PHE A 692 -34.82 26.32 8.58
C PHE A 692 -35.70 26.88 9.70
N SER A 693 -36.96 27.16 9.38
CA SER A 693 -37.97 27.67 10.32
C SER A 693 -39.37 27.23 9.90
N ARG A 694 -40.34 27.26 10.82
CA ARG A 694 -41.76 27.08 10.47
C ARG A 694 -42.33 28.31 9.75
N PRO A 695 -43.33 28.12 8.86
CA PRO A 695 -44.14 29.20 8.33
C PRO A 695 -44.73 30.07 9.44
N GLY A 696 -44.74 31.39 9.26
CA GLY A 696 -45.32 32.33 10.22
C GLY A 696 -44.43 32.68 11.43
N ASN A 697 -43.21 32.13 11.52
CA ASN A 697 -42.27 32.50 12.58
C ASN A 697 -41.78 33.95 12.40
N VAL A 698 -42.35 34.86 13.19
CA VAL A 698 -42.06 36.30 13.14
C VAL A 698 -40.59 36.59 13.41
N ALA A 699 -39.89 35.74 14.17
CA ALA A 699 -38.47 35.90 14.42
C ALA A 699 -37.62 35.76 13.13
N THR A 700 -38.18 35.22 12.05
CA THR A 700 -37.55 35.12 10.72
C THR A 700 -37.95 36.20 9.73
N PHE A 701 -38.92 37.06 10.07
CA PHE A 701 -39.28 38.21 9.25
C PHE A 701 -38.12 39.21 9.30
N GLY A 702 -37.16 39.02 8.40
CA GLY A 702 -36.04 39.92 8.23
C GLY A 702 -36.53 41.28 7.74
N ASP A 703 -35.84 42.34 8.15
CA ASP A 703 -35.91 43.61 7.42
C ASP A 703 -35.04 43.47 6.16
N PRO A 704 -35.63 43.46 4.94
CA PRO A 704 -34.86 43.31 3.71
C PRO A 704 -33.87 44.45 3.47
N TYR A 705 -33.98 45.56 4.22
CA TYR A 705 -33.11 46.73 4.13
C TYR A 705 -31.99 46.75 5.18
N ASN A 706 -32.02 45.83 6.15
CA ASN A 706 -31.02 45.74 7.22
C ASN A 706 -30.05 44.57 7.03
N VAL A 707 -29.99 44.03 5.80
CA VAL A 707 -28.99 43.05 5.41
C VAL A 707 -27.65 43.75 5.39
N THR A 708 -26.84 43.55 6.43
CA THR A 708 -25.41 43.80 6.35
C THR A 708 -24.91 42.92 5.21
N VAL A 709 -24.65 43.54 4.06
CA VAL A 709 -24.05 42.93 2.87
C VAL A 709 -22.73 42.32 3.32
N SER A 710 -22.81 41.07 3.77
CA SER A 710 -21.68 40.30 4.25
C SER A 710 -21.25 39.53 3.02
N THR A 711 -20.20 40.03 2.38
CA THR A 711 -19.42 39.35 1.35
C THR A 711 -20.16 39.03 0.04
N VAL A 712 -20.16 40.02 -0.86
CA VAL A 712 -19.92 39.76 -2.28
C VAL A 712 -18.56 39.06 -2.36
N TYR A 713 -18.54 37.82 -2.85
CA TYR A 713 -17.30 37.10 -3.17
C TYR A 713 -16.66 37.67 -4.43
#